data_AF-A0A0W8CX95-F1
#
_entry.id   AF-A0A0W8CX95-F1
#
_cell.length_a   1.000
_cell.length_b   1.000
_cell.length_c   1.000
_cell.angle_alpha   90.00
_cell.angle_beta   90.00
_cell.angle_gamma   90.00
#
_symmetry.space_group_name_H-M   'P 1'
#
loop_
_entity.id
_entity.type
_entity.pdbx_description
1 polymer ?
#
loop_
_entity_poly.entity_id
_entity_poly.type
_entity_poly.pdbx_seq_one_letter_code
_entity_poly.pdbx_strand_id
1 'polypeptide(L)'
;MARAAIATKTKKKPADFKRPKRKVGRRAAPAANVTSVGITSRRINLLEQSLLQDKTGAAQLTHRRQALPELLQQAGHYNAHVRQRALQGLKELATQATAANLRANASVLLERFLPTLLDEEAVVREAAVQAWKAILPVLRSALAPFATLVATYLCSGLTHLQVGVRQDALKAIGELVDEAPELLRDDAGREALARLLENFRDLICAAQTQGIRMMNTYDLLMGTESSNSAGKKGSSGRKSNKAKQKSKKPKAPSGALALRFSALKVLHKLLLSVSVSQSCGKIATARSASVPTTKSLLLFPTPRLVTTSMFAAASMTTSSGEKASASWQEKVRALLPSLLDLWLECLEGSTDALSDVHVEHMKYIVECTTAVVGANTDRLNIDEDDAKNNEFFQAALKLREELLAPENFPMLPSASATLAAADGPGLSRWHGMNAALAKLACEYLRLPALMRGSDKEDALEQRACSYVVSTLAKYKETVELRAVASMQNVLQPLLEVVTLILASASQRSEDKEKTTAGRTLLLDAVTQFYVLCTPKSVSFRSCTAFAVEQLEIALRGQQRQSYKLAWPMVMQWVVCLADLLGQLDPQHMELGRRSLLALISVLKQLPAEFATSDQMDGVLANLSAFFDLAAVPCASMTEDEKQRMLARTRFDALGAADQLAFVALVYHLPRYPVSLLRALASCCKSPRINSEAKSFLVDILFQRREAVDLAHIVSFLVSTALAPVDTNALQQRQQLQLVGHVCRTFIAMNLGNSLPKILAPTLAKAQAREDMNATELHTLLLFYRTCVVSATAQTQQRSEIPVEMERELVSLCTKVVTTYNATSEQATTPEEMDTREQERLLVEACVSTLVLSEMNIFASFLEELVAQKVPVLTRRLRVLQGLVRTSSLTGAFKRHQNIVDKLVLAVEQQFPGDDEVAQLVRQLRGDLELLAVS
;
A
#
# COMPACT_ATOMS: atom_id res chain seq x y z
N MET A 1 86.27 -19.39 -92.25
CA MET A 1 86.38 -20.79 -92.72
C MET A 1 84.98 -21.36 -92.95
N ALA A 2 84.83 -22.22 -93.95
CA ALA A 2 83.67 -22.35 -94.85
C ALA A 2 82.35 -22.89 -94.26
N ARG A 3 81.23 -22.40 -94.83
CA ARG A 3 79.85 -22.92 -94.69
C ARG A 3 79.64 -24.14 -95.60
N ALA A 4 78.95 -25.18 -95.11
CA ALA A 4 78.34 -26.22 -95.94
C ALA A 4 76.86 -26.40 -95.53
N ALA A 5 76.00 -26.54 -96.55
CA ALA A 5 74.54 -26.41 -96.48
C ALA A 5 73.81 -27.66 -95.98
N ILE A 6 72.69 -27.45 -95.30
CA ILE A 6 71.76 -28.50 -94.83
C ILE A 6 70.60 -28.59 -95.82
N ALA A 7 70.38 -29.78 -96.40
CA ALA A 7 69.23 -30.11 -97.24
C ALA A 7 68.10 -30.76 -96.40
N THR A 8 66.87 -30.32 -96.65
CA THR A 8 65.63 -30.71 -95.96
C THR A 8 65.02 -32.00 -96.51
N LYS A 9 64.44 -32.86 -95.66
CA LYS A 9 63.56 -33.99 -96.06
C LYS A 9 62.12 -33.77 -95.54
N THR A 10 61.16 -34.04 -96.42
CA THR A 10 59.73 -33.76 -96.32
C THR A 10 58.96 -34.68 -95.34
N LYS A 11 57.92 -34.16 -94.67
CA LYS A 11 57.08 -34.87 -93.68
C LYS A 11 55.84 -35.50 -94.33
N LYS A 12 55.54 -36.77 -94.02
CA LYS A 12 54.30 -37.50 -94.41
C LYS A 12 53.10 -37.06 -93.55
N LYS A 13 51.88 -37.11 -94.10
CA LYS A 13 50.61 -36.73 -93.43
C LYS A 13 50.30 -37.63 -92.20
N PRO A 14 49.68 -37.10 -91.13
CA PRO A 14 49.37 -37.86 -89.92
C PRO A 14 48.16 -38.78 -90.12
N ALA A 15 48.18 -39.98 -89.51
CA ALA A 15 47.07 -40.92 -89.53
C ALA A 15 45.94 -40.51 -88.55
N ASP A 16 44.69 -40.70 -88.97
CA ASP A 16 43.47 -40.25 -88.26
C ASP A 16 43.18 -41.02 -86.97
N PHE A 17 43.59 -42.29 -86.87
CA PHE A 17 43.39 -43.09 -85.66
C PHE A 17 44.73 -43.43 -85.01
N LYS A 18 45.03 -42.75 -83.91
CA LYS A 18 46.20 -43.04 -83.07
C LYS A 18 45.77 -43.86 -81.86
N ARG A 19 46.13 -45.15 -81.84
CA ARG A 19 45.97 -45.98 -80.64
C ARG A 19 47.04 -45.62 -79.61
N PRO A 20 46.68 -45.22 -78.37
CA PRO A 20 47.66 -44.96 -77.33
C PRO A 20 48.46 -46.23 -77.03
N LYS A 21 49.81 -46.12 -76.93
CA LYS A 21 50.66 -47.27 -76.61
C LYS A 21 50.27 -47.86 -75.25
N ARG A 22 50.07 -49.18 -75.22
CA ARG A 22 49.68 -49.94 -74.03
C ARG A 22 50.79 -49.87 -72.99
N LYS A 23 50.57 -49.14 -71.89
CA LYS A 23 51.50 -49.06 -70.76
C LYS A 23 51.11 -50.11 -69.73
N VAL A 24 52.00 -51.07 -69.48
CA VAL A 24 51.77 -52.20 -68.58
C VAL A 24 51.64 -51.69 -67.13
N GLY A 25 50.67 -52.23 -66.36
CA GLY A 25 50.41 -51.83 -64.97
C GLY A 25 49.36 -50.72 -64.77
N ARG A 26 48.83 -50.09 -65.83
CA ARG A 26 47.71 -49.13 -65.74
C ARG A 26 46.45 -49.72 -66.38
N ARG A 27 45.28 -49.43 -65.78
CA ARG A 27 43.98 -49.87 -66.31
C ARG A 27 43.83 -49.39 -67.76
N ALA A 28 43.37 -50.29 -68.62
CA ALA A 28 43.19 -49.99 -70.04
C ALA A 28 42.28 -48.77 -70.20
N ALA A 29 42.66 -47.84 -71.08
CA ALA A 29 41.81 -46.70 -71.39
C ALA A 29 40.49 -47.24 -71.97
N PRO A 30 39.33 -46.74 -71.48
CA PRO A 30 38.05 -47.14 -72.02
C PRO A 30 38.00 -46.84 -73.52
N ALA A 31 37.25 -47.66 -74.25
CA ALA A 31 37.13 -47.51 -75.70
C ALA A 31 36.65 -46.09 -76.04
N ALA A 32 37.12 -45.53 -77.16
CA ALA A 32 36.92 -44.13 -77.51
C ALA A 32 35.44 -43.73 -77.71
N ASN A 33 34.55 -44.72 -77.79
CA ASN A 33 33.10 -44.59 -77.90
C ASN A 33 32.36 -44.59 -76.54
N VAL A 34 33.07 -44.64 -75.40
CA VAL A 34 32.45 -44.65 -74.07
C VAL A 34 32.20 -43.23 -73.58
N THR A 35 30.92 -42.86 -73.45
CA THR A 35 30.48 -41.59 -72.87
C THR A 35 30.55 -41.65 -71.34
N SER A 36 31.22 -40.69 -70.70
CA SER A 36 31.33 -40.65 -69.23
C SER A 36 30.04 -40.12 -68.58
N VAL A 37 29.35 -40.94 -67.79
CA VAL A 37 28.06 -40.61 -67.13
C VAL A 37 28.24 -40.01 -65.72
N GLY A 38 29.44 -39.56 -65.36
CA GLY A 38 29.73 -38.97 -64.05
C GLY A 38 29.29 -37.51 -63.97
N ILE A 39 28.02 -37.24 -63.65
CA ILE A 39 27.53 -35.88 -63.39
C ILE A 39 27.45 -35.66 -61.88
N THR A 40 28.10 -34.61 -61.37
CA THR A 40 27.99 -34.19 -59.97
C THR A 40 27.44 -32.78 -59.89
N SER A 41 26.27 -32.60 -59.24
CA SER A 41 25.67 -31.29 -58.97
C SER A 41 25.83 -30.91 -57.51
N ARG A 42 26.18 -29.64 -57.22
CA ARG A 42 26.19 -29.07 -55.86
C ARG A 42 25.03 -28.09 -55.69
N ARG A 43 24.36 -28.15 -54.54
CA ARG A 43 23.27 -27.23 -54.19
C ARG A 43 23.84 -25.86 -53.81
N ILE A 44 23.21 -24.79 -54.30
CA ILE A 44 23.49 -23.41 -53.88
C ILE A 44 22.68 -23.13 -52.61
N ASN A 45 23.34 -22.77 -51.51
CA ASN A 45 22.70 -22.33 -50.28
C ASN A 45 22.69 -20.81 -50.25
N LEU A 46 21.51 -20.20 -50.37
CA LEU A 46 21.31 -18.76 -50.21
C LEU A 46 21.13 -18.43 -48.73
N LEU A 47 21.64 -17.28 -48.29
CA LEU A 47 21.40 -16.77 -46.94
C LEU A 47 19.91 -16.43 -46.78
N GLU A 48 19.31 -16.85 -45.67
CA GLU A 48 17.91 -16.55 -45.37
C GLU A 48 17.72 -15.04 -45.17
N GLN A 49 16.73 -14.48 -45.86
CA GLN A 49 16.33 -13.09 -45.73
C GLN A 49 15.20 -12.99 -44.70
N SER A 50 15.27 -12.05 -43.74
CA SER A 50 14.29 -11.87 -42.64
C SER A 50 12.83 -11.73 -43.12
N LEU A 51 12.60 -11.29 -44.37
CA LEU A 51 11.28 -11.21 -44.99
C LEU A 51 10.59 -12.58 -45.20
N LEU A 52 11.37 -13.67 -45.24
CA LEU A 52 10.87 -15.04 -45.43
C LEU A 52 10.66 -15.79 -44.11
N GLN A 53 10.98 -15.18 -42.96
CA GLN A 53 10.74 -15.79 -41.65
C GLN A 53 9.28 -15.62 -41.24
N ASP A 54 8.60 -16.72 -40.97
CA ASP A 54 7.26 -16.70 -40.41
C ASP A 54 7.31 -16.23 -38.94
N LYS A 55 6.92 -14.97 -38.72
CA LYS A 55 6.89 -14.33 -37.40
C LYS A 55 5.51 -14.41 -36.73
N THR A 56 4.57 -15.16 -37.30
CA THR A 56 3.18 -15.27 -36.77
C THR A 56 3.13 -15.90 -35.37
N GLY A 57 4.12 -16.70 -34.99
CA GLY A 57 4.28 -17.28 -33.64
C GLY A 57 5.24 -16.53 -32.71
N ALA A 58 5.77 -15.37 -33.09
CA ALA A 58 6.70 -14.62 -32.25
C ALA A 58 5.97 -13.98 -31.05
N ALA A 59 6.36 -14.36 -29.83
CA ALA A 59 5.68 -13.98 -28.59
C ALA A 59 5.66 -12.46 -28.31
N GLN A 60 6.57 -11.69 -28.93
CA GLN A 60 6.64 -10.25 -28.74
C GLN A 60 7.34 -9.56 -29.93
N LEU A 61 6.66 -8.57 -30.51
CA LEU A 61 7.15 -7.79 -31.66
C LEU A 61 6.87 -6.29 -31.44
N THR A 62 7.72 -5.45 -32.04
CA THR A 62 7.45 -4.00 -32.15
C THR A 62 6.41 -3.71 -33.23
N HIS A 63 5.93 -2.46 -33.32
CA HIS A 63 5.05 -1.99 -34.39
C HIS A 63 5.65 -2.18 -35.80
N ARG A 64 6.99 -2.27 -35.90
CA ARG A 64 7.71 -2.57 -37.16
C ARG A 64 7.97 -4.06 -37.36
N ARG A 65 7.34 -4.92 -36.56
CA ARG A 65 7.49 -6.38 -36.58
C ARG A 65 8.93 -6.85 -36.33
N GLN A 66 9.64 -6.14 -35.45
CA GLN A 66 10.99 -6.52 -35.03
C GLN A 66 10.94 -7.30 -33.72
N ALA A 67 11.67 -8.42 -33.66
CA ALA A 67 11.79 -9.24 -32.46
C ALA A 67 12.98 -8.80 -31.59
N LEU A 68 12.99 -9.21 -30.32
CA LEU A 68 14.07 -8.88 -29.39
C LEU A 68 15.49 -9.18 -29.93
N PRO A 69 15.77 -10.36 -30.53
CA PRO A 69 17.11 -10.65 -31.06
C PRO A 69 17.55 -9.68 -32.17
N GLU A 70 16.61 -9.26 -33.03
CA GLU A 70 16.89 -8.30 -34.11
C GLU A 70 17.25 -6.92 -33.53
N LEU A 71 16.53 -6.48 -32.48
CA LEU A 71 16.82 -5.22 -31.79
C LEU A 71 18.18 -5.26 -31.09
N LEU A 72 18.50 -6.35 -30.39
CA LEU A 72 19.79 -6.50 -29.69
C LEU A 72 20.97 -6.52 -30.69
N GLN A 73 20.78 -7.10 -31.87
CA GLN A 73 21.78 -7.03 -32.94
C GLN A 73 21.94 -5.60 -33.49
N GLN A 74 20.83 -4.89 -33.69
CA GLN A 74 20.85 -3.50 -34.19
C GLN A 74 21.41 -2.51 -33.17
N ALA A 75 21.34 -2.79 -31.87
CA ALA A 75 21.93 -1.98 -30.81
C ALA A 75 23.48 -1.89 -30.90
N GLY A 76 24.13 -2.86 -31.52
CA GLY A 76 25.58 -2.86 -31.77
C GLY A 76 26.01 -2.37 -33.16
N HIS A 77 25.08 -1.83 -33.96
CA HIS A 77 25.35 -1.44 -35.34
C HIS A 77 26.22 -0.17 -35.44
N TYR A 78 27.10 -0.07 -36.44
CA TYR A 78 28.00 1.09 -36.60
C TYR A 78 27.26 2.42 -36.84
N ASN A 79 26.02 2.38 -37.35
CA ASN A 79 25.19 3.56 -37.59
C ASN A 79 24.39 3.96 -36.33
N ALA A 80 24.61 5.19 -35.85
CA ALA A 80 23.95 5.76 -34.68
C ALA A 80 22.41 5.74 -34.75
N HIS A 81 21.80 6.09 -35.88
CA HIS A 81 20.34 6.09 -36.02
C HIS A 81 19.74 4.69 -36.01
N VAL A 82 20.49 3.67 -36.43
CA VAL A 82 20.06 2.27 -36.34
C VAL A 82 20.03 1.84 -34.87
N ARG A 83 21.10 2.15 -34.11
CA ARG A 83 21.15 1.88 -32.66
C ARG A 83 20.06 2.62 -31.90
N GLN A 84 19.88 3.91 -32.18
CA GLN A 84 18.82 4.73 -31.58
C GLN A 84 17.43 4.13 -31.80
N ARG A 85 17.12 3.70 -33.03
CA ARG A 85 15.84 3.04 -33.35
C ARG A 85 15.68 1.71 -32.64
N ALA A 86 16.76 0.93 -32.51
CA ALA A 86 16.74 -0.32 -31.76
C ALA A 86 16.38 -0.09 -30.29
N LEU A 87 16.96 0.94 -29.65
CA LEU A 87 16.66 1.33 -28.28
C LEU A 87 15.22 1.82 -28.10
N GLN A 88 14.69 2.57 -29.07
CA GLN A 88 13.27 2.94 -29.09
C GLN A 88 12.37 1.70 -29.20
N GLY A 89 12.77 0.71 -30.00
CA GLY A 89 12.09 -0.59 -30.07
C GLY A 89 12.12 -1.34 -28.74
N LEU A 90 13.26 -1.36 -28.03
CA LEU A 90 13.35 -1.99 -26.70
C LEU A 90 12.45 -1.28 -25.67
N LYS A 91 12.39 0.05 -25.71
CA LYS A 91 11.46 0.85 -24.88
C LYS A 91 10.01 0.46 -25.16
N GLU A 92 9.64 0.32 -26.44
CA GLU A 92 8.31 -0.13 -26.85
C GLU A 92 7.99 -1.52 -26.26
N LEU A 93 8.90 -2.49 -26.42
CA LEU A 93 8.72 -3.84 -25.88
C LEU A 93 8.55 -3.87 -24.36
N ALA A 94 9.22 -2.98 -23.63
CA ALA A 94 9.10 -2.90 -22.18
C ALA A 94 7.74 -2.38 -21.71
N THR A 95 7.05 -1.59 -22.54
CA THR A 95 5.71 -1.03 -22.22
C THR A 95 4.54 -1.94 -22.61
N GLN A 96 4.81 -3.06 -23.28
CA GLN A 96 3.77 -4.01 -23.70
C GLN A 96 3.40 -5.00 -22.59
N ALA A 97 2.18 -5.56 -22.65
CA ALA A 97 1.73 -6.61 -21.72
C ALA A 97 2.64 -7.86 -21.71
N THR A 98 3.35 -8.12 -22.81
CA THR A 98 4.29 -9.24 -22.99
C THR A 98 5.72 -8.96 -22.50
N ALA A 99 5.95 -7.87 -21.76
CA ALA A 99 7.28 -7.46 -21.29
C ALA A 99 8.02 -8.53 -20.46
N ALA A 100 7.33 -9.54 -19.93
CA ALA A 100 7.95 -10.68 -19.25
C ALA A 100 9.03 -11.41 -20.08
N ASN A 101 8.95 -11.37 -21.41
CA ASN A 101 9.99 -11.94 -22.29
C ASN A 101 11.34 -11.23 -22.18
N LEU A 102 11.37 -9.93 -21.86
CA LEU A 102 12.61 -9.20 -21.59
C LEU A 102 13.29 -9.75 -20.34
N ARG A 103 12.49 -10.05 -19.30
CA ARG A 103 12.98 -10.64 -18.04
C ARG A 103 13.57 -12.02 -18.26
N ALA A 104 12.93 -12.86 -19.08
CA ALA A 104 13.43 -14.19 -19.41
C ALA A 104 14.80 -14.15 -20.14
N ASN A 105 15.11 -13.05 -20.82
CA ASN A 105 16.35 -12.86 -21.60
C ASN A 105 17.27 -11.79 -20.99
N ALA A 106 17.18 -11.54 -19.67
CA ALA A 106 17.88 -10.44 -19.01
C ALA A 106 19.40 -10.43 -19.25
N SER A 107 20.06 -11.60 -19.25
CA SER A 107 21.52 -11.71 -19.46
C SER A 107 21.95 -11.14 -20.82
N VAL A 108 21.36 -11.66 -21.90
CA VAL A 108 21.68 -11.27 -23.29
C VAL A 108 21.27 -9.82 -23.55
N LEU A 109 20.15 -9.40 -22.97
CA LEU A 109 19.68 -8.02 -23.07
C LEU A 109 20.68 -7.06 -22.42
N LEU A 110 21.09 -7.30 -21.17
CA LEU A 110 22.00 -6.41 -20.45
C LEU A 110 23.39 -6.35 -21.08
N GLU A 111 23.92 -7.48 -21.56
CA GLU A 111 25.21 -7.55 -22.25
C GLU A 111 25.27 -6.61 -23.47
N ARG A 112 24.17 -6.52 -24.23
CA ARG A 112 24.08 -5.66 -25.42
C ARG A 112 23.63 -4.24 -25.10
N PHE A 113 22.83 -4.07 -24.06
CA PHE A 113 22.23 -2.80 -23.69
C PHE A 113 23.20 -1.88 -22.94
N LEU A 114 23.90 -2.38 -21.92
CA LEU A 114 24.73 -1.54 -21.04
C LEU A 114 25.80 -0.73 -21.78
N PRO A 115 26.50 -1.25 -22.81
CA PRO A 115 27.43 -0.44 -23.61
C PRO A 115 26.79 0.80 -24.27
N THR A 116 25.49 0.74 -24.60
CA THR A 116 24.80 1.87 -25.27
C THR A 116 24.55 3.06 -24.34
N LEU A 117 24.65 2.88 -23.01
CA LEU A 117 24.65 3.99 -22.05
C LEU A 117 25.92 4.84 -22.17
N LEU A 118 27.01 4.25 -22.65
CA LEU A 118 28.32 4.88 -22.81
C LEU A 118 28.63 5.19 -24.28
N ASP A 119 27.61 5.30 -25.13
CA ASP A 119 27.79 5.53 -26.56
C ASP A 119 28.42 6.89 -26.86
N GLU A 120 29.23 6.98 -27.91
CA GLU A 120 29.82 8.24 -28.37
C GLU A 120 28.76 9.26 -28.81
N GLU A 121 27.66 8.79 -29.39
CA GLU A 121 26.63 9.63 -30.00
C GLU A 121 25.53 10.00 -28.99
N ALA A 122 25.32 11.30 -28.78
CA ALA A 122 24.35 11.81 -27.80
C ALA A 122 22.91 11.31 -28.06
N VAL A 123 22.51 11.20 -29.33
CA VAL A 123 21.18 10.70 -29.71
C VAL A 123 20.94 9.25 -29.33
N VAL A 124 22.00 8.43 -29.25
CA VAL A 124 21.93 7.03 -28.84
C VAL A 124 21.84 6.96 -27.32
N ARG A 125 22.69 7.71 -26.60
CA ARG A 125 22.66 7.77 -25.13
C ARG A 125 21.32 8.25 -24.59
N GLU A 126 20.74 9.28 -25.19
CA GLU A 126 19.41 9.77 -24.80
C GLU A 126 18.34 8.68 -24.96
N ALA A 127 18.35 7.97 -26.10
CA ALA A 127 17.45 6.84 -26.32
C ALA A 127 17.73 5.67 -25.35
N ALA A 128 19.00 5.45 -24.99
CA ALA A 128 19.40 4.42 -24.04
C ALA A 128 18.87 4.72 -22.63
N VAL A 129 19.02 5.94 -22.13
CA VAL A 129 18.47 6.35 -20.82
C VAL A 129 16.94 6.21 -20.79
N GLN A 130 16.25 6.60 -21.86
CA GLN A 130 14.79 6.43 -21.94
C GLN A 130 14.36 4.97 -21.99
N ALA A 131 15.10 4.12 -22.71
CA ALA A 131 14.86 2.69 -22.74
C ALA A 131 15.16 2.05 -21.37
N TRP A 132 16.24 2.50 -20.70
CA TRP A 132 16.62 2.03 -19.37
C TRP A 132 15.51 2.26 -18.35
N LYS A 133 14.96 3.48 -18.30
CA LYS A 133 13.81 3.83 -17.46
C LYS A 133 12.61 2.90 -17.68
N ALA A 134 12.32 2.55 -18.94
CA ALA A 134 11.19 1.66 -19.26
C ALA A 134 11.47 0.18 -18.91
N ILE A 135 12.73 -0.26 -19.04
CA ILE A 135 13.15 -1.65 -18.83
C ILE A 135 13.31 -1.96 -17.33
N LEU A 136 13.73 -0.99 -16.51
CA LEU A 136 14.01 -1.16 -15.08
C LEU A 136 12.85 -1.81 -14.28
N PRO A 137 11.59 -1.33 -14.37
CA PRO A 137 10.46 -1.95 -13.66
C PRO A 137 10.22 -3.42 -14.07
N VAL A 138 10.50 -3.75 -15.34
CA VAL A 138 10.33 -5.10 -15.87
C VAL A 138 11.42 -6.03 -15.31
N LEU A 139 12.67 -5.55 -15.27
CA LEU A 139 13.82 -6.36 -14.86
C LEU A 139 14.09 -6.37 -13.36
N ARG A 140 13.43 -5.55 -12.55
CA ARG A 140 13.71 -5.36 -11.11
C ARG A 140 14.03 -6.67 -10.36
N SER A 141 13.20 -7.71 -10.53
CA SER A 141 13.38 -9.01 -9.86
C SER A 141 14.47 -9.93 -10.45
N ALA A 142 15.05 -9.57 -11.59
CA ALA A 142 16.08 -10.33 -12.31
C ALA A 142 17.44 -9.60 -12.39
N LEU A 143 17.55 -8.37 -11.88
CA LEU A 143 18.78 -7.57 -11.96
C LEU A 143 19.85 -7.99 -10.95
N ALA A 144 19.49 -8.54 -9.80
CA ALA A 144 20.42 -8.84 -8.70
C ALA A 144 21.70 -9.61 -9.13
N PRO A 145 21.64 -10.68 -9.97
CA PRO A 145 22.85 -11.38 -10.43
C PRO A 145 23.79 -10.53 -11.31
N PHE A 146 23.29 -9.45 -11.90
CA PHE A 146 24.02 -8.55 -12.80
C PHE A 146 24.40 -7.22 -12.13
N ALA A 147 24.14 -7.05 -10.83
CA ALA A 147 24.33 -5.80 -10.11
C ALA A 147 25.76 -5.24 -10.22
N THR A 148 26.78 -6.09 -10.06
CA THR A 148 28.19 -5.69 -10.21
C THR A 148 28.52 -5.26 -11.63
N LEU A 149 27.94 -5.91 -12.65
CA LEU A 149 28.13 -5.54 -14.05
C LEU A 149 27.53 -4.15 -14.32
N VAL A 150 26.28 -3.94 -13.89
CA VAL A 150 25.60 -2.64 -14.00
C VAL A 150 26.42 -1.54 -13.31
N ALA A 151 26.80 -1.74 -12.05
CA ALA A 151 27.59 -0.78 -11.29
C ALA A 151 28.94 -0.45 -11.97
N THR A 152 29.57 -1.44 -12.62
CA THR A 152 30.83 -1.22 -13.34
C THR A 152 30.65 -0.28 -14.54
N TYR A 153 29.61 -0.50 -15.37
CA TYR A 153 29.30 0.41 -16.49
C TYR A 153 28.95 1.82 -16.00
N LEU A 154 28.23 1.95 -14.90
CA LEU A 154 27.89 3.25 -14.32
C LEU A 154 29.16 3.98 -13.82
N CYS A 155 30.05 3.29 -13.12
CA CYS A 155 31.35 3.82 -12.72
C CYS A 155 32.19 4.27 -13.93
N SER A 156 32.30 3.44 -14.96
CA SER A 156 33.00 3.80 -16.21
C SER A 156 32.39 5.03 -16.89
N GLY A 157 31.07 5.19 -16.83
CA GLY A 157 30.37 6.36 -17.35
C GLY A 157 30.68 7.65 -16.60
N LEU A 158 30.79 7.59 -15.26
CA LEU A 158 31.14 8.76 -14.45
C LEU A 158 32.60 9.22 -14.65
N THR A 159 33.50 8.30 -14.96
CA THR A 159 34.92 8.60 -15.23
C THR A 159 35.20 8.86 -16.72
N HIS A 160 34.18 8.90 -17.57
CA HIS A 160 34.36 9.04 -19.01
C HIS A 160 34.92 10.42 -19.40
N LEU A 161 35.79 10.46 -20.42
CA LEU A 161 36.45 11.68 -20.89
C LEU A 161 35.44 12.74 -21.37
N GLN A 162 34.38 12.30 -22.05
CA GLN A 162 33.33 13.19 -22.55
C GLN A 162 32.34 13.59 -21.45
N VAL A 163 32.16 14.90 -21.26
CA VAL A 163 31.19 15.46 -20.29
C VAL A 163 29.76 14.99 -20.59
N GLY A 164 29.37 14.88 -21.86
CA GLY A 164 28.03 14.42 -22.24
C GLY A 164 27.74 12.99 -21.77
N VAL A 165 28.71 12.09 -21.86
CA VAL A 165 28.59 10.71 -21.36
C VAL A 165 28.45 10.70 -19.84
N ARG A 166 29.24 11.51 -19.11
CA ARG A 166 29.13 11.65 -17.65
C ARG A 166 27.75 12.14 -17.23
N GLN A 167 27.19 13.13 -17.93
CA GLN A 167 25.83 13.64 -17.67
C GLN A 167 24.76 12.57 -17.90
N ASP A 168 24.85 11.80 -18.98
CA ASP A 168 23.87 10.75 -19.28
C ASP A 168 24.03 9.54 -18.35
N ALA A 169 25.25 9.22 -17.90
CA ALA A 169 25.50 8.23 -16.86
C ALA A 169 24.84 8.63 -15.54
N LEU A 170 24.95 9.91 -15.13
CA LEU A 170 24.23 10.43 -13.95
C LEU A 170 22.71 10.25 -14.06
N LYS A 171 22.13 10.52 -15.24
CA LYS A 171 20.70 10.26 -15.48
C LYS A 171 20.38 8.77 -15.33
N ALA A 172 21.18 7.89 -15.92
CA ALA A 172 20.98 6.44 -15.83
C ALA A 172 21.07 5.91 -14.39
N ILE A 173 21.99 6.44 -13.58
CA ILE A 173 22.10 6.14 -12.14
C ILE A 173 20.85 6.65 -11.42
N GLY A 174 20.41 7.87 -11.71
CA GLY A 174 19.20 8.47 -11.11
C GLY A 174 17.96 7.62 -11.36
N GLU A 175 17.72 7.19 -12.60
CA GLU A 175 16.59 6.31 -12.94
C GLU A 175 16.68 4.95 -12.24
N LEU A 176 17.89 4.40 -12.08
CA LEU A 176 18.08 3.14 -11.35
C LEU A 176 17.84 3.28 -9.84
N VAL A 177 18.27 4.39 -9.23
CA VAL A 177 18.01 4.64 -7.79
C VAL A 177 16.53 4.88 -7.52
N ASP A 178 15.81 5.50 -8.47
CA ASP A 178 14.36 5.71 -8.34
C ASP A 178 13.58 4.37 -8.43
N GLU A 179 13.99 3.45 -9.31
CA GLU A 179 13.25 2.20 -9.56
C GLU A 179 13.76 0.96 -8.80
N ALA A 180 15.06 0.81 -8.58
CA ALA A 180 15.67 -0.37 -7.97
C ALA A 180 16.90 -0.01 -7.10
N PRO A 181 16.73 0.79 -6.03
CA PRO A 181 17.83 1.24 -5.16
C PRO A 181 18.55 0.08 -4.47
N GLU A 182 17.87 -1.03 -4.20
CA GLU A 182 18.44 -2.25 -3.64
C GLU A 182 19.61 -2.80 -4.48
N LEU A 183 19.62 -2.55 -5.79
CA LEU A 183 20.66 -3.08 -6.67
C LEU A 183 22.05 -2.49 -6.35
N LEU A 184 22.13 -1.18 -6.09
CA LEU A 184 23.40 -0.53 -5.72
C LEU A 184 23.69 -0.65 -4.23
N ARG A 185 22.66 -0.67 -3.38
CA ARG A 185 22.82 -0.72 -1.93
C ARG A 185 23.25 -2.09 -1.43
N ASP A 186 22.59 -3.15 -1.92
CA ASP A 186 22.68 -4.50 -1.37
C ASP A 186 23.37 -5.46 -2.37
N ASP A 187 22.90 -5.50 -3.62
CA ASP A 187 23.31 -6.56 -4.58
C ASP A 187 24.68 -6.33 -5.25
N ALA A 188 25.04 -5.08 -5.58
CA ALA A 188 26.28 -4.77 -6.29
C ALA A 188 27.55 -5.05 -5.47
N GLY A 189 27.39 -5.16 -4.15
CA GLY A 189 28.47 -5.33 -3.19
C GLY A 189 29.07 -4.00 -2.71
N ARG A 190 29.67 -4.03 -1.52
CA ARG A 190 30.18 -2.84 -0.82
C ARG A 190 31.28 -2.11 -1.59
N GLU A 191 32.14 -2.84 -2.29
CA GLU A 191 33.24 -2.27 -3.07
C GLU A 191 32.76 -1.47 -4.28
N ALA A 192 31.73 -1.95 -4.97
CA ALA A 192 31.16 -1.26 -6.12
C ALA A 192 30.49 0.05 -5.69
N LEU A 193 29.76 0.03 -4.56
CA LEU A 193 29.18 1.22 -3.96
C LEU A 193 30.25 2.21 -3.50
N ALA A 194 31.32 1.73 -2.85
CA ALA A 194 32.44 2.56 -2.42
C ALA A 194 33.10 3.28 -3.61
N ARG A 195 33.41 2.56 -4.70
CA ARG A 195 33.94 3.14 -5.95
C ARG A 195 32.98 4.15 -6.59
N LEU A 196 31.68 3.86 -6.57
CA LEU A 196 30.68 4.78 -7.09
C LEU A 196 30.70 6.12 -6.34
N LEU A 197 30.78 6.07 -5.01
CA LEU A 197 30.87 7.26 -4.15
C LEU A 197 32.16 8.05 -4.34
N GLU A 198 33.29 7.37 -4.56
CA GLU A 198 34.56 8.02 -4.95
C GLU A 198 34.41 8.78 -6.26
N ASN A 199 33.79 8.17 -7.29
CA ASN A 199 33.55 8.83 -8.56
C ASN A 199 32.65 10.08 -8.41
N PHE A 200 31.64 10.03 -7.53
CA PHE A 200 30.83 11.20 -7.20
C PHE A 200 31.64 12.30 -6.53
N ARG A 201 32.49 11.93 -5.55
CA ARG A 201 33.42 12.86 -4.88
C ARG A 201 34.29 13.57 -5.91
N ASP A 202 34.94 12.82 -6.79
CA ASP A 202 35.87 13.37 -7.77
C ASP A 202 35.14 14.28 -8.78
N LEU A 203 33.91 13.91 -9.17
CA LEU A 203 33.09 14.73 -10.06
C LEU A 203 32.65 16.05 -9.41
N ILE A 204 32.38 16.03 -8.11
CA ILE A 204 32.03 17.19 -7.30
C ILE A 204 33.26 18.07 -7.03
N CYS A 205 34.38 17.46 -6.64
CA CYS A 205 35.64 18.12 -6.32
C CYS A 205 36.34 18.70 -7.56
N ALA A 206 36.00 18.24 -8.77
CA ALA A 206 36.57 18.71 -10.02
C ALA A 206 36.22 20.19 -10.32
N ALA A 207 36.85 21.11 -9.57
CA ALA A 207 37.06 22.54 -9.84
C ALA A 207 37.58 22.77 -11.26
N GLN A 208 38.31 21.79 -11.79
CA GLN A 208 39.08 21.84 -13.03
C GLN A 208 38.64 20.74 -13.99
N THR A 209 37.75 21.04 -14.91
CA THR A 209 37.72 20.31 -16.18
C THR A 209 38.73 20.97 -17.11
N GLN A 210 39.86 20.30 -17.38
CA GLN A 210 40.86 20.70 -18.39
C GLN A 210 41.73 21.93 -18.06
N GLY A 211 42.31 22.00 -16.86
CA GLY A 211 43.42 22.94 -16.57
C GLY A 211 43.06 24.44 -16.56
N ILE A 212 41.79 24.80 -16.73
CA ILE A 212 41.29 26.16 -16.60
C ILE A 212 40.54 26.24 -15.27
N ARG A 213 40.95 27.13 -14.37
CA ARG A 213 40.24 27.43 -13.13
C ARG A 213 38.94 28.14 -13.51
N MET A 214 37.90 27.37 -13.78
CA MET A 214 36.59 27.89 -14.15
C MET A 214 35.92 28.34 -12.87
N MET A 215 35.92 29.64 -12.59
CA MET A 215 35.08 30.19 -11.52
C MET A 215 33.63 29.82 -11.85
N ASN A 216 32.94 29.17 -10.90
CA ASN A 216 31.50 28.94 -10.99
C ASN A 216 30.81 30.30 -10.89
N THR A 217 30.77 31.03 -12.00
CA THR A 217 30.10 32.33 -12.04
C THR A 217 28.59 32.07 -12.08
N TYR A 218 28.00 31.91 -10.90
CA TYR A 218 26.55 31.85 -10.71
C TYR A 218 25.86 33.12 -11.27
N ASP A 219 26.62 34.19 -11.54
CA ASP A 219 26.21 35.39 -12.30
C ASP A 219 25.57 35.09 -13.67
N LEU A 220 25.88 33.97 -14.30
CA LEU A 220 25.25 33.56 -15.58
C LEU A 220 23.80 33.04 -15.42
N LEU A 221 23.35 32.76 -14.20
CA LEU A 221 21.97 32.35 -13.89
C LEU A 221 21.04 33.55 -13.60
N MET A 222 21.60 34.76 -13.50
CA MET A 222 20.85 36.00 -13.23
C MET A 222 20.11 36.57 -14.47
N GLY A 223 20.33 35.98 -15.65
CA GLY A 223 19.93 36.57 -16.94
C GLY A 223 18.78 35.85 -17.64
N THR A 224 17.62 35.68 -16.99
CA THR A 224 16.41 35.21 -17.70
C THR A 224 15.12 35.98 -17.44
N GLU A 225 15.09 37.00 -16.58
CA GLU A 225 13.88 37.80 -16.37
C GLU A 225 14.16 39.31 -16.30
N SER A 226 14.26 39.96 -17.46
CA SER A 226 14.02 41.40 -17.61
C SER A 226 14.04 41.82 -19.09
N SER A 227 13.00 41.46 -19.83
CA SER A 227 12.66 42.20 -21.04
C SER A 227 11.16 42.22 -21.26
N ASN A 228 10.45 43.02 -20.46
CA ASN A 228 9.15 43.57 -20.82
C ASN A 228 8.84 44.79 -19.94
N SER A 229 9.04 46.00 -20.48
CA SER A 229 8.09 47.12 -20.48
C SER A 229 8.79 48.47 -20.60
N ALA A 230 8.69 49.13 -21.75
CA ALA A 230 8.60 50.60 -21.82
C ALA A 230 8.16 51.06 -23.22
N GLY A 231 6.91 51.52 -23.30
CA GLY A 231 6.57 52.84 -23.88
C GLY A 231 6.79 53.08 -25.37
N LYS A 232 5.72 52.89 -26.15
CA LYS A 232 5.54 53.41 -27.51
C LYS A 232 5.25 54.92 -27.48
N LYS A 233 6.01 55.73 -28.23
CA LYS A 233 5.52 56.96 -28.91
C LYS A 233 6.48 57.37 -30.05
N GLY A 234 5.91 57.71 -31.22
CA GLY A 234 6.61 58.07 -32.48
C GLY A 234 7.43 59.37 -32.37
N SER A 235 8.28 59.75 -33.34
CA SER A 235 8.11 59.70 -34.79
C SER A 235 9.46 59.85 -35.54
N SER A 236 9.43 59.48 -36.84
CA SER A 236 10.23 60.01 -37.95
C SER A 236 11.75 59.69 -38.05
N GLY A 237 12.18 59.14 -39.21
CA GLY A 237 13.54 59.39 -39.72
C GLY A 237 14.37 58.23 -40.28
N ARG A 238 13.99 57.68 -41.45
CA ARG A 238 14.84 57.42 -42.64
C ARG A 238 16.14 56.56 -42.55
N LYS A 239 16.08 55.43 -43.30
CA LYS A 239 17.09 54.77 -44.19
C LYS A 239 18.24 53.89 -43.65
N SER A 240 18.21 52.66 -44.19
CA SER A 240 19.29 51.76 -44.68
C SER A 240 20.39 51.26 -43.74
N ASN A 241 20.44 49.94 -43.47
CA ASN A 241 21.19 48.97 -44.28
C ASN A 241 20.98 47.54 -43.78
N LYS A 242 20.82 46.60 -44.72
CA LYS A 242 20.58 45.17 -44.48
C LYS A 242 21.95 44.48 -44.28
N ALA A 243 22.26 44.07 -43.06
CA ALA A 243 23.31 43.09 -42.77
C ALA A 243 22.69 41.87 -42.07
N LYS A 244 22.88 40.69 -42.66
CA LYS A 244 22.44 39.38 -42.12
C LYS A 244 23.08 39.14 -40.74
N GLN A 245 22.28 39.24 -39.67
CA GLN A 245 22.66 38.73 -38.35
C GLN A 245 22.18 37.28 -38.19
N LYS A 246 23.14 36.35 -38.09
CA LYS A 246 22.92 34.99 -37.56
C LYS A 246 22.39 35.13 -36.12
N SER A 247 21.25 34.52 -35.84
CA SER A 247 20.69 34.39 -34.50
C SER A 247 21.68 33.65 -33.58
N LYS A 248 22.27 34.36 -32.62
CA LYS A 248 22.96 33.76 -31.48
C LYS A 248 21.88 33.17 -30.56
N LYS A 249 21.85 31.84 -30.44
CA LYS A 249 21.13 31.13 -29.37
C LYS A 249 21.63 31.60 -28.00
N PRO A 250 20.78 31.61 -26.96
CA PRO A 250 21.18 31.94 -25.59
C PRO A 250 22.27 30.98 -25.11
N LYS A 251 23.32 31.51 -24.47
CA LYS A 251 24.44 30.73 -23.92
C LYS A 251 23.91 29.91 -22.73
N ALA A 252 23.99 28.58 -22.83
CA ALA A 252 23.76 27.65 -21.73
C ALA A 252 24.71 27.95 -20.55
N PRO A 253 24.30 27.66 -19.30
CA PRO A 253 25.18 27.76 -18.14
C PRO A 253 26.46 26.94 -18.36
N SER A 254 27.55 27.35 -17.72
CA SER A 254 28.83 26.63 -17.77
C SER A 254 28.61 25.13 -17.57
N GLY A 255 28.99 24.31 -18.55
CA GLY A 255 28.74 22.87 -18.53
C GLY A 255 29.36 22.15 -17.32
N ALA A 256 30.37 22.76 -16.68
CA ALA A 256 31.00 22.24 -15.46
C ALA A 256 30.10 22.36 -14.23
N LEU A 257 29.49 23.53 -13.99
CA LEU A 257 28.57 23.75 -12.86
C LEU A 257 27.32 22.85 -12.98
N ALA A 258 26.76 22.77 -14.19
CA ALA A 258 25.60 21.91 -14.45
C ALA A 258 25.90 20.43 -14.18
N LEU A 259 27.10 19.97 -14.51
CA LEU A 259 27.56 18.61 -14.22
C LEU A 259 27.67 18.38 -12.72
N ARG A 260 28.31 19.27 -11.96
CA ARG A 260 28.43 19.16 -10.49
C ARG A 260 27.08 19.15 -9.80
N PHE A 261 26.18 20.07 -10.17
CA PHE A 261 24.82 20.09 -9.65
C PHE A 261 24.07 18.79 -9.94
N SER A 262 24.15 18.28 -11.18
CA SER A 262 23.53 17.00 -11.54
C SER A 262 24.13 15.82 -10.77
N ALA A 263 25.44 15.85 -10.51
CA ALA A 263 26.12 14.85 -9.71
C ALA A 263 25.63 14.87 -8.26
N LEU A 264 25.56 16.06 -7.66
CA LEU A 264 25.10 16.25 -6.29
C LEU A 264 23.64 15.81 -6.11
N LYS A 265 22.76 16.14 -7.07
CA LYS A 265 21.36 15.72 -7.05
C LYS A 265 21.21 14.19 -7.07
N VAL A 266 21.99 13.49 -7.88
CA VAL A 266 21.97 12.01 -7.95
C VAL A 266 22.63 11.39 -6.72
N LEU A 267 23.73 11.98 -6.23
CA LEU A 267 24.39 11.58 -4.99
C LEU A 267 23.43 11.67 -3.80
N HIS A 268 22.67 12.75 -3.68
CA HIS A 268 21.66 12.92 -2.64
C HIS A 268 20.65 11.74 -2.64
N LYS A 269 20.10 11.39 -3.81
CA LYS A 269 19.19 10.24 -3.94
C LYS A 269 19.85 8.93 -3.49
N LEU A 270 21.09 8.71 -3.92
CA LEU A 270 21.86 7.52 -3.56
C LEU A 270 22.07 7.45 -2.04
N LEU A 271 22.50 8.54 -1.40
CA LEU A 271 22.72 8.60 0.05
C LEU A 271 21.43 8.35 0.85
N LEU A 272 20.30 8.94 0.44
CA LEU A 272 19.00 8.66 1.06
C LEU A 272 18.64 7.18 0.97
N SER A 273 18.88 6.54 -0.18
CA SER A 273 18.56 5.12 -0.37
C SER A 273 19.37 4.19 0.57
N VAL A 274 20.57 4.60 0.96
CA VAL A 274 21.49 3.85 1.82
C VAL A 274 21.21 4.11 3.30
N SER A 275 20.81 5.32 3.70
CA SER A 275 20.58 5.70 5.10
C SER A 275 19.28 5.15 5.72
N VAL A 276 18.25 4.87 4.92
CA VAL A 276 16.94 4.34 5.37
C VAL A 276 17.06 2.99 6.12
N SER A 277 18.13 2.22 5.91
CA SER A 277 18.33 0.93 6.59
C SER A 277 18.59 1.04 8.11
N GLN A 278 18.92 2.21 8.64
CA GLN A 278 19.23 2.38 10.07
C GLN A 278 17.99 2.73 10.94
N SER A 279 16.91 3.27 10.38
CA SER A 279 15.72 3.69 11.17
C SER A 279 14.66 2.60 11.36
N CYS A 280 14.68 1.53 10.55
CA CYS A 280 13.81 0.38 10.74
C CYS A 280 14.35 -0.51 11.88
N GLY A 281 14.05 -0.10 13.11
CA GLY A 281 14.35 -0.86 14.31
C GLY A 281 13.80 -2.29 14.19
N LYS A 282 14.68 -3.27 14.36
CA LYS A 282 14.44 -4.69 14.70
C LYS A 282 12.95 -5.07 14.89
N ILE A 283 12.20 -5.15 13.79
CA ILE A 283 11.03 -6.01 13.71
C ILE A 283 11.55 -7.24 13.00
N ALA A 284 11.79 -8.29 13.78
CA ALA A 284 12.03 -9.62 13.25
C ALA A 284 10.73 -10.15 12.64
N THR A 285 10.35 -9.62 11.48
CA THR A 285 9.52 -10.36 10.53
C THR A 285 10.43 -11.38 9.86
N ALA A 286 9.93 -12.61 9.80
CA ALA A 286 10.65 -13.80 9.37
C ALA A 286 11.59 -13.50 8.18
N ARG A 287 12.89 -13.65 8.41
CA ARG A 287 13.86 -13.85 7.33
C ARG A 287 13.31 -15.00 6.49
N SER A 288 12.88 -14.69 5.27
CA SER A 288 12.72 -15.71 4.25
C SER A 288 14.00 -16.51 4.24
N ALA A 289 13.89 -17.79 4.58
CA ALA A 289 15.01 -18.70 4.64
C ALA A 289 15.67 -18.70 3.26
N SER A 290 16.83 -18.05 3.14
CA SER A 290 17.75 -18.36 2.06
C SER A 290 18.20 -19.80 2.29
N VAL A 291 17.54 -20.72 1.59
CA VAL A 291 18.01 -22.09 1.48
C VAL A 291 19.45 -22.01 0.98
N PRO A 292 20.44 -22.56 1.70
CA PRO A 292 21.79 -22.67 1.16
C PRO A 292 21.65 -23.49 -0.10
N THR A 293 22.00 -22.89 -1.24
CA THR A 293 21.94 -23.52 -2.55
C THR A 293 22.67 -24.85 -2.46
N THR A 294 21.90 -25.93 -2.47
CA THR A 294 22.42 -27.27 -2.71
C THR A 294 23.12 -27.19 -4.06
N LYS A 295 24.43 -27.45 -4.04
CA LYS A 295 25.23 -27.67 -5.24
C LYS A 295 24.63 -28.85 -5.99
N SER A 296 23.63 -28.60 -6.84
CA SER A 296 23.21 -29.53 -7.85
C SER A 296 24.30 -29.54 -8.90
N LEU A 297 25.05 -30.65 -8.95
CA LEU A 297 25.99 -30.97 -10.01
C LEU A 297 25.21 -31.11 -11.33
N LEU A 298 24.98 -29.98 -12.01
CA LEU A 298 24.60 -30.00 -13.42
C LEU A 298 25.88 -30.20 -14.24
N LEU A 299 26.06 -31.43 -14.71
CA LEU A 299 27.03 -31.83 -15.72
C LEU A 299 26.67 -31.21 -17.09
N PHE A 300 26.82 -29.90 -17.24
CA PHE A 300 26.90 -29.22 -18.54
C PHE A 300 27.88 -28.05 -18.44
N PRO A 301 28.74 -27.83 -19.44
CA PRO A 301 29.75 -26.78 -19.38
C PRO A 301 29.07 -25.41 -19.36
N THR A 302 29.32 -24.65 -18.30
CA THR A 302 28.98 -23.22 -18.19
C THR A 302 29.57 -22.46 -19.39
N PRO A 303 28.78 -21.66 -20.13
CA PRO A 303 29.33 -20.82 -21.18
C PRO A 303 30.27 -19.79 -20.53
N ARG A 304 31.57 -19.86 -20.87
CA ARG A 304 32.51 -18.79 -20.60
C ARG A 304 32.08 -17.59 -21.43
N LEU A 305 31.53 -16.57 -20.77
CA LEU A 305 31.48 -15.22 -21.34
C LEU A 305 32.93 -14.77 -21.56
N VAL A 306 33.37 -14.85 -22.81
CA VAL A 306 34.61 -14.27 -23.26
C VAL A 306 34.41 -12.76 -23.22
N THR A 307 34.89 -12.12 -22.15
CA THR A 307 35.11 -10.68 -22.20
C THR A 307 36.12 -10.45 -23.31
N THR A 308 35.70 -9.83 -24.41
CA THR A 308 36.63 -9.33 -25.42
C THR A 308 37.46 -8.24 -24.74
N SER A 309 38.63 -8.68 -24.30
CA SER A 309 39.80 -7.91 -23.91
C SER A 309 40.09 -6.80 -24.92
N MET A 310 39.53 -5.60 -24.72
CA MET A 310 40.09 -4.36 -25.29
C MET A 310 40.02 -3.12 -24.38
N PHE A 311 39.43 -3.19 -23.17
CA PHE A 311 39.38 -2.04 -22.25
C PHE A 311 39.87 -2.30 -20.82
N ALA A 312 40.38 -3.51 -20.52
CA ALA A 312 40.91 -3.84 -19.19
C ALA A 312 42.34 -3.33 -18.93
N ALA A 313 42.93 -2.54 -19.84
CA ALA A 313 44.33 -2.10 -19.75
C ALA A 313 44.53 -0.60 -19.43
N ALA A 314 43.49 0.12 -19.00
CA ALA A 314 43.66 1.51 -18.56
C ALA A 314 43.50 1.64 -17.04
N SER A 315 44.62 1.95 -16.39
CA SER A 315 44.76 2.36 -14.98
C SER A 315 44.69 1.28 -13.90
N MET A 316 45.67 0.38 -13.91
CA MET A 316 46.26 -0.18 -12.69
C MET A 316 47.71 0.26 -12.62
N THR A 317 47.95 1.46 -12.09
CA THR A 317 49.27 1.86 -11.58
C THR A 317 49.13 2.10 -10.08
N THR A 318 49.85 1.25 -9.35
CA THR A 318 49.88 1.11 -7.90
C THR A 318 50.63 2.24 -7.20
N SER A 319 50.14 2.69 -6.05
CA SER A 319 51.01 3.03 -4.92
C SER A 319 50.29 2.83 -3.58
N SER A 320 51.02 2.22 -2.64
CA SER A 320 50.74 1.99 -1.21
C SER A 320 49.50 1.18 -0.84
N GLY A 321 49.76 -0.06 -0.42
CA GLY A 321 48.78 -0.93 0.21
C GLY A 321 48.37 -0.41 1.59
N GLU A 322 47.16 0.13 1.67
CA GLU A 322 46.37 0.19 2.89
C GLU A 322 45.02 -0.50 2.60
N LYS A 323 44.78 -1.57 3.35
CA LYS A 323 43.58 -2.42 3.44
C LYS A 323 42.43 -2.07 2.48
N ALA A 324 42.25 -2.89 1.44
CA ALA A 324 41.10 -2.92 0.54
C ALA A 324 39.80 -3.44 1.19
N SER A 325 39.47 -2.95 2.39
CA SER A 325 38.24 -3.26 3.13
C SER A 325 37.56 -2.01 3.68
N ALA A 326 37.72 -0.87 3.00
CA ALA A 326 37.06 0.36 3.39
C ALA A 326 35.55 0.17 3.22
N SER A 327 34.80 0.24 4.32
CA SER A 327 33.33 0.21 4.24
C SER A 327 32.84 1.43 3.46
N TRP A 328 31.66 1.36 2.83
CA TRP A 328 31.11 2.49 2.07
C TRP A 328 31.07 3.77 2.93
N GLN A 329 30.85 3.63 4.25
CA GLN A 329 30.92 4.74 5.21
C GLN A 329 32.26 5.47 5.13
N GLU A 330 33.38 4.75 5.00
CA GLU A 330 34.70 5.36 4.95
C GLU A 330 34.90 6.26 3.72
N LYS A 331 34.34 5.88 2.57
CA LYS A 331 34.40 6.68 1.34
C LYS A 331 33.42 7.83 1.33
N VAL A 332 32.26 7.67 1.98
CA VAL A 332 31.31 8.77 2.20
C VAL A 332 31.95 9.89 3.04
N ARG A 333 32.84 9.59 3.98
CA ARG A 333 33.57 10.61 4.77
C ARG A 333 34.38 11.57 3.90
N ALA A 334 35.00 11.05 2.83
CA ALA A 334 35.82 11.84 1.93
C ALA A 334 35.02 12.85 1.10
N LEU A 335 33.68 12.80 1.15
CA LEU A 335 32.79 13.79 0.52
C LEU A 335 32.71 15.10 1.30
N LEU A 336 32.87 15.10 2.64
CA LEU A 336 32.67 16.31 3.45
C LEU A 336 33.58 17.49 3.03
N PRO A 337 34.89 17.32 2.82
CA PRO A 337 35.74 18.43 2.37
C PRO A 337 35.26 19.00 1.04
N SER A 338 34.90 18.15 0.08
CA SER A 338 34.41 18.59 -1.23
C SER A 338 33.06 19.30 -1.15
N LEU A 339 32.20 18.94 -0.19
CA LEU A 339 30.94 19.64 0.08
C LEU A 339 31.18 20.99 0.77
N LEU A 340 32.17 21.10 1.66
CA LEU A 340 32.58 22.35 2.28
C LEU A 340 33.12 23.33 1.24
N ASP A 341 33.99 22.87 0.34
CA ASP A 341 34.52 23.70 -0.75
C ASP A 341 33.37 24.21 -1.64
N LEU A 342 32.43 23.34 -2.02
CA LEU A 342 31.23 23.74 -2.77
C LEU A 342 30.36 24.74 -2.01
N TRP A 343 30.22 24.59 -0.70
CA TRP A 343 29.44 25.52 0.12
C TRP A 343 30.07 26.91 0.12
N LEU A 344 31.38 26.97 0.36
CA LEU A 344 32.14 28.23 0.35
C LEU A 344 32.09 28.90 -1.03
N GLU A 345 32.16 28.12 -2.13
CA GLU A 345 31.93 28.62 -3.49
C GLU A 345 30.52 29.24 -3.68
N CYS A 346 29.49 28.75 -2.98
CA CYS A 346 28.13 29.30 -3.08
C CYS A 346 27.96 30.63 -2.33
N LEU A 347 28.80 30.91 -1.33
CA LEU A 347 28.68 32.11 -0.48
C LEU A 347 29.32 33.38 -1.07
N GLU A 348 30.00 33.30 -2.23
CA GLU A 348 30.71 34.43 -2.84
C GLU A 348 29.80 35.52 -3.48
N GLY A 349 28.55 35.71 -3.04
CA GLY A 349 27.59 36.68 -3.61
C GLY A 349 26.49 37.18 -2.64
N SER A 350 25.69 38.17 -3.06
CA SER A 350 24.60 38.70 -2.23
C SER A 350 23.40 37.74 -2.16
N THR A 351 22.97 37.42 -0.93
CA THR A 351 21.92 36.41 -0.64
C THR A 351 20.55 36.75 -1.23
N ASP A 352 20.25 38.03 -1.46
CA ASP A 352 18.94 38.49 -1.96
C ASP A 352 18.71 38.18 -3.45
N ALA A 353 19.78 38.10 -4.25
CA ALA A 353 19.69 37.94 -5.70
C ALA A 353 19.76 36.48 -6.19
N LEU A 354 19.82 35.48 -5.30
CA LEU A 354 20.02 34.08 -5.69
C LEU A 354 18.83 33.49 -6.48
N SER A 355 19.12 32.87 -7.63
CA SER A 355 18.14 32.12 -8.44
C SER A 355 17.65 30.83 -7.74
N ASP A 356 16.46 30.34 -8.07
CA ASP A 356 15.89 29.10 -7.48
C ASP A 356 16.81 27.88 -7.68
N VAL A 357 17.48 27.78 -8.82
CA VAL A 357 18.45 26.70 -9.12
C VAL A 357 19.64 26.76 -8.16
N HIS A 358 20.09 27.96 -7.79
CA HIS A 358 21.17 28.13 -6.82
C HIS A 358 20.73 27.69 -5.42
N VAL A 359 19.52 28.08 -4.99
CA VAL A 359 18.95 27.66 -3.69
C VAL A 359 18.78 26.13 -3.64
N GLU A 360 18.33 25.50 -4.73
CA GLU A 360 18.29 24.02 -4.81
C GLU A 360 19.69 23.39 -4.67
N HIS A 361 20.71 23.99 -5.28
CA HIS A 361 22.07 23.47 -5.17
C HIS A 361 22.58 23.52 -3.73
N MET A 362 22.42 24.68 -3.06
CA MET A 362 22.75 24.85 -1.65
C MET A 362 22.01 23.84 -0.77
N LYS A 363 20.72 23.62 -1.03
CA LYS A 363 19.91 22.63 -0.31
C LYS A 363 20.48 21.22 -0.43
N TYR A 364 20.86 20.76 -1.63
CA TYR A 364 21.45 19.44 -1.80
C TYR A 364 22.80 19.30 -1.09
N ILE A 365 23.59 20.37 -0.95
CA ILE A 365 24.84 20.35 -0.16
C ILE A 365 24.52 20.04 1.30
N VAL A 366 23.52 20.73 1.86
CA VAL A 366 23.05 20.52 3.24
C VAL A 366 22.50 19.11 3.44
N GLU A 367 21.64 18.62 2.52
CA GLU A 367 21.05 17.28 2.62
C GLU A 367 22.11 16.17 2.50
N CYS A 368 23.07 16.31 1.58
CA CYS A 368 24.19 15.37 1.47
C CYS A 368 25.06 15.39 2.74
N THR A 369 25.36 16.57 3.27
CA THR A 369 26.12 16.73 4.53
C THR A 369 25.39 16.06 5.69
N THR A 370 24.08 16.26 5.80
CA THR A 370 23.23 15.63 6.81
C THR A 370 23.31 14.10 6.73
N ALA A 371 23.19 13.54 5.52
CA ALA A 371 23.27 12.10 5.31
C ALA A 371 24.66 11.52 5.64
N VAL A 372 25.74 12.23 5.28
CA VAL A 372 27.12 11.83 5.58
C VAL A 372 27.39 11.83 7.08
N VAL A 373 26.97 12.89 7.78
CA VAL A 373 27.14 13.02 9.24
C VAL A 373 26.32 11.96 9.97
N GLY A 374 25.04 11.80 9.63
CA GLY A 374 24.16 10.79 10.24
C GLY A 374 24.67 9.35 10.08
N ALA A 375 25.26 9.02 8.93
CA ALA A 375 25.82 7.69 8.67
C ALA A 375 27.12 7.39 9.46
N ASN A 376 27.77 8.41 10.04
CA ASN A 376 29.09 8.30 10.68
C ASN A 376 29.09 8.79 12.15
N THR A 377 27.93 8.79 12.81
CA THR A 377 27.77 9.25 14.21
C THR A 377 28.74 8.56 15.18
N ASP A 378 28.88 7.23 15.11
CA ASP A 378 29.80 6.45 15.95
C ASP A 378 31.26 6.89 15.85
N ARG A 379 31.67 7.39 14.67
CA ARG A 379 33.05 7.79 14.37
C ARG A 379 33.33 9.26 14.64
N LEU A 380 32.30 10.05 14.97
CA LEU A 380 32.44 11.42 15.44
C LEU A 380 32.50 11.49 16.98
N ASN A 381 32.40 10.34 17.65
CA ASN A 381 32.62 10.19 19.09
C ASN A 381 34.09 9.88 19.36
N ILE A 382 34.91 10.93 19.39
CA ILE A 382 36.37 10.88 19.52
C ILE A 382 36.80 11.81 20.66
N ASP A 383 37.86 11.44 21.39
CA ASP A 383 38.48 12.25 22.44
C ASP A 383 39.16 13.53 21.87
N GLU A 384 39.35 14.55 22.71
CA GLU A 384 39.83 15.89 22.29
C GLU A 384 41.19 15.88 21.57
N ASP A 385 42.07 14.94 21.92
CA ASP A 385 43.42 14.83 21.36
C ASP A 385 43.39 14.24 19.92
N ASP A 386 42.54 13.26 19.68
CA ASP A 386 42.37 12.64 18.36
C ASP A 386 41.52 13.52 17.40
N ALA A 387 40.67 14.38 17.96
CA ALA A 387 39.84 15.31 17.21
C ALA A 387 40.65 16.35 16.40
N LYS A 388 41.81 16.77 16.90
CA LYS A 388 42.67 17.75 16.22
C LYS A 388 43.35 17.18 14.97
N ASN A 389 43.65 15.89 14.98
CA ASN A 389 44.39 15.22 13.90
C ASN A 389 43.47 14.56 12.85
N ASN A 390 42.17 14.48 13.11
CA ASN A 390 41.23 13.81 12.22
C ASN A 390 40.60 14.79 11.22
N GLU A 391 41.02 14.71 9.95
CA GLU A 391 40.51 15.57 8.86
C GLU A 391 38.98 15.52 8.71
N PHE A 392 38.37 14.35 8.91
CA PHE A 392 36.93 14.18 8.83
C PHE A 392 36.20 14.91 9.96
N PHE A 393 36.74 14.85 11.18
CA PHE A 393 36.21 15.56 12.34
C PHE A 393 36.28 17.07 12.11
N GLN A 394 37.43 17.58 11.67
CA GLN A 394 37.64 19.00 11.39
C GLN A 394 36.75 19.52 10.25
N ALA A 395 36.56 18.73 9.18
CA ALA A 395 35.65 19.10 8.10
C ALA A 395 34.19 19.17 8.57
N ALA A 396 33.75 18.20 9.39
CA ALA A 396 32.41 18.22 9.96
C ALA A 396 32.20 19.41 10.92
N LEU A 397 33.18 19.71 11.77
CA LEU A 397 33.10 20.85 12.69
C LEU A 397 33.04 22.20 11.93
N LYS A 398 33.87 22.39 10.91
CA LYS A 398 33.82 23.58 10.05
C LYS A 398 32.49 23.71 9.31
N LEU A 399 31.99 22.61 8.73
CA LEU A 399 30.68 22.60 8.07
C LEU A 399 29.55 22.99 9.02
N ARG A 400 29.61 22.55 10.28
CA ARG A 400 28.64 22.98 11.30
C ARG A 400 28.72 24.48 11.57
N GLU A 401 29.92 25.01 11.75
CA GLU A 401 30.15 26.44 12.01
C GLU A 401 29.65 27.30 10.85
N GLU A 402 29.93 26.90 9.61
CA GLU A 402 29.50 27.61 8.42
C GLU A 402 27.99 27.45 8.14
N LEU A 403 27.45 26.23 8.16
CA LEU A 403 26.05 25.96 7.79
C LEU A 403 25.04 26.41 8.85
N LEU A 404 25.41 26.28 10.14
CA LEU A 404 24.51 26.55 11.27
C LEU A 404 24.87 27.85 12.02
N ALA A 405 25.73 28.68 11.45
CA ALA A 405 25.99 30.04 11.93
C ALA A 405 24.66 30.80 12.17
N PRO A 406 24.58 31.69 13.17
CA PRO A 406 23.40 32.53 13.41
C PRO A 406 23.00 33.37 12.19
N GLU A 407 23.96 33.72 11.33
CA GLU A 407 23.71 34.47 10.10
C GLU A 407 23.12 33.60 8.97
N ASN A 408 23.36 32.28 8.99
CA ASN A 408 22.98 31.35 7.92
C ASN A 408 21.75 30.49 8.27
N PHE A 409 21.41 30.33 9.54
CA PHE A 409 20.23 29.58 9.97
C PHE A 409 19.47 30.31 11.10
N PRO A 410 18.17 30.62 10.92
CA PRO A 410 17.38 30.49 9.69
C PRO A 410 17.71 31.59 8.66
N MET A 411 17.80 31.23 7.37
CA MET A 411 17.88 32.21 6.29
C MET A 411 16.57 32.99 6.19
N LEU A 412 16.63 34.31 6.33
CA LEU A 412 15.48 35.21 6.25
C LEU A 412 15.62 36.13 5.02
N PRO A 413 14.51 36.54 4.37
CA PRO A 413 14.56 37.57 3.32
C PRO A 413 15.06 38.90 3.91
N SER A 414 15.84 39.68 3.14
CA SER A 414 16.16 41.04 3.57
C SER A 414 14.92 41.94 3.63
N ALA A 415 15.03 43.04 4.37
CA ALA A 415 13.96 44.05 4.49
C ALA A 415 13.47 44.58 3.13
N SER A 416 14.33 44.55 2.11
CA SER A 416 14.02 44.95 0.74
C SER A 416 13.17 43.92 -0.02
N ALA A 417 13.40 42.62 0.22
CA ALA A 417 12.63 41.52 -0.36
C ALA A 417 11.23 41.37 0.25
N THR A 418 11.07 41.71 1.54
CA THR A 418 9.76 41.73 2.21
C THR A 418 8.82 42.82 1.67
N LEU A 419 9.35 43.92 1.15
CA LEU A 419 8.55 45.00 0.53
C LEU A 419 8.11 44.65 -0.90
N ALA A 420 8.91 43.88 -1.64
CA ALA A 420 8.58 43.44 -3.01
C ALA A 420 7.57 42.29 -3.05
N ALA A 421 7.45 41.51 -1.98
CA ALA A 421 6.52 40.38 -1.84
C ALA A 421 5.13 40.81 -1.30
N ALA A 422 4.81 42.11 -1.30
CA ALA A 422 3.53 42.62 -0.82
C ALA A 422 2.33 42.19 -1.71
N ASP A 423 2.57 41.77 -2.95
CA ASP A 423 1.55 41.30 -3.89
C ASP A 423 1.64 39.77 -4.09
N GLY A 424 1.26 39.01 -3.05
CA GLY A 424 1.04 37.56 -3.13
C GLY A 424 1.28 36.84 -1.80
N PRO A 425 0.69 35.65 -1.57
CA PRO A 425 0.98 34.83 -0.40
C PRO A 425 2.39 34.26 -0.53
N GLY A 426 3.40 35.06 -0.17
CA GLY A 426 4.82 34.76 -0.31
C GLY A 426 5.27 33.62 0.59
N LEU A 427 5.11 32.38 0.12
CA LEU A 427 5.90 31.23 0.57
C LEU A 427 7.38 31.65 0.53
N SER A 428 8.07 31.68 1.67
CA SER A 428 9.48 32.05 1.66
C SER A 428 10.23 31.04 0.77
N ARG A 429 10.92 31.53 -0.26
CA ARG A 429 11.76 30.70 -1.15
C ARG A 429 12.77 29.84 -0.37
N TRP A 430 13.06 30.24 0.87
CA TRP A 430 13.97 29.62 1.80
C TRP A 430 13.38 28.49 2.65
N HIS A 431 12.08 28.20 2.60
CA HIS A 431 11.48 27.16 3.46
C HIS A 431 12.15 25.79 3.30
N GLY A 432 12.35 25.34 2.06
CA GLY A 432 12.99 24.05 1.79
C GLY A 432 14.44 24.00 2.26
N MET A 433 15.15 25.13 2.19
CA MET A 433 16.52 25.29 2.65
C MET A 433 16.60 25.30 4.19
N ASN A 434 15.79 26.12 4.84
CA ASN A 434 15.73 26.21 6.30
C ASN A 434 15.28 24.89 6.96
N ALA A 435 14.38 24.13 6.31
CA ALA A 435 14.03 22.80 6.77
C ALA A 435 15.22 21.82 6.66
N ALA A 436 16.01 21.87 5.59
CA ALA A 436 17.23 21.07 5.46
C ALA A 436 18.27 21.44 6.52
N LEU A 437 18.48 22.73 6.78
CA LEU A 437 19.37 23.22 7.84
C LEU A 437 18.88 22.80 9.24
N ALA A 438 17.58 22.84 9.49
CA ALA A 438 17.00 22.38 10.75
C ALA A 438 17.20 20.87 10.95
N LYS A 439 17.08 20.05 9.90
CA LYS A 439 17.40 18.61 9.95
C LYS A 439 18.89 18.38 10.26
N LEU A 440 19.78 19.13 9.60
CA LEU A 440 21.21 19.09 9.89
C LEU A 440 21.50 19.44 11.36
N ALA A 441 20.88 20.50 11.88
CA ALA A 441 21.00 20.89 13.28
C ALA A 441 20.57 19.75 14.21
N CYS A 442 19.49 19.03 13.90
CA CYS A 442 19.05 17.88 14.69
C CYS A 442 20.08 16.73 14.71
N GLU A 443 20.76 16.45 13.60
CA GLU A 443 21.81 15.44 13.56
C GLU A 443 23.02 15.84 14.42
N TYR A 444 23.46 17.10 14.37
CA TYR A 444 24.53 17.60 15.25
C TYR A 444 24.14 17.60 16.73
N LEU A 445 22.87 17.87 17.04
CA LEU A 445 22.34 17.79 18.41
C LEU A 445 22.41 16.36 18.98
N ARG A 446 22.50 15.32 18.15
CA ARG A 446 22.66 13.92 18.59
C ARG A 446 24.12 13.52 18.84
N LEU A 447 25.09 14.32 18.37
CA LEU A 447 26.53 14.05 18.51
C LEU A 447 27.08 14.47 19.88
N PRO A 448 28.30 14.03 20.27
CA PRO A 448 28.96 14.42 21.53
C PRO A 448 29.26 15.91 21.63
N ALA A 449 29.46 16.42 22.86
CA ALA A 449 29.62 17.84 23.16
C ALA A 449 30.75 18.53 22.37
N LEU A 450 31.83 17.81 22.04
CA LEU A 450 32.94 18.34 21.25
C LEU A 450 32.53 18.82 19.85
N MET A 451 31.53 18.16 19.24
CA MET A 451 30.95 18.55 17.95
C MET A 451 29.85 19.61 18.09
N ARG A 452 29.49 20.03 19.31
CA ARG A 452 28.47 21.05 19.58
C ARG A 452 29.07 22.45 19.78
N GLY A 453 30.40 22.57 19.86
CA GLY A 453 31.15 23.84 19.92
C GLY A 453 30.98 24.63 21.22
N SER A 454 31.69 25.77 21.32
CA SER A 454 31.70 26.65 22.50
C SER A 454 30.43 27.49 22.68
N ASP A 455 29.60 27.60 21.64
CA ASP A 455 28.32 28.30 21.70
C ASP A 455 27.29 27.41 22.37
N LYS A 456 26.81 27.88 23.53
CA LYS A 456 25.83 27.25 24.42
C LYS A 456 24.82 26.40 23.63
N GLU A 457 24.81 25.09 23.85
CA GLU A 457 23.95 24.10 23.20
C GLU A 457 22.46 24.52 23.17
N ASP A 458 22.05 25.22 24.22
CA ASP A 458 20.73 25.84 24.38
C ASP A 458 20.35 26.75 23.19
N ALA A 459 21.31 27.46 22.58
CA ALA A 459 21.05 28.43 21.52
C ALA A 459 20.65 27.77 20.19
N LEU A 460 21.26 26.63 19.80
CA LEU A 460 20.95 25.97 18.53
C LEU A 460 19.60 25.26 18.57
N GLU A 461 19.31 24.54 19.66
CA GLU A 461 18.03 23.87 19.86
C GLU A 461 16.89 24.91 19.98
N GLN A 462 17.09 25.99 20.74
CA GLN A 462 16.10 27.09 20.80
C GLN A 462 15.87 27.74 19.44
N ARG A 463 16.92 27.91 18.62
CA ARG A 463 16.78 28.50 17.28
C ARG A 463 15.99 27.60 16.33
N ALA A 464 16.27 26.28 16.34
CA ALA A 464 15.50 25.30 15.57
C ALA A 464 14.03 25.25 16.04
N CYS A 465 13.79 25.24 17.36
CA CYS A 465 12.44 25.29 17.92
C CYS A 465 11.70 26.57 17.53
N SER A 466 12.35 27.73 17.65
CA SER A 466 11.79 29.04 17.30
C SER A 466 11.47 29.12 15.81
N TYR A 467 12.33 28.58 14.94
CA TYR A 467 12.06 28.49 13.51
C TYR A 467 10.78 27.68 13.21
N VAL A 468 10.62 26.50 13.81
CA VAL A 468 9.42 25.66 13.59
C VAL A 468 8.16 26.36 14.11
N VAL A 469 8.20 26.86 15.36
CA VAL A 469 7.03 27.51 16.00
C VAL A 469 6.64 28.77 15.24
N SER A 470 7.59 29.64 14.91
CA SER A 470 7.31 30.88 14.16
C SER A 470 6.80 30.60 12.74
N THR A 471 7.29 29.54 12.10
CA THR A 471 6.79 29.15 10.78
C THR A 471 5.35 28.65 10.88
N LEU A 472 5.05 27.71 11.79
CA LEU A 472 3.68 27.22 11.99
C LEU A 472 2.71 28.32 12.42
N ALA A 473 3.15 29.28 13.25
CA ALA A 473 2.35 30.44 13.65
C ALA A 473 1.97 31.33 12.45
N LYS A 474 2.91 31.60 11.53
CA LYS A 474 2.61 32.35 10.30
C LYS A 474 1.55 31.65 9.43
N TYR A 475 1.65 30.34 9.28
CA TYR A 475 0.66 29.55 8.51
C TYR A 475 -0.67 29.36 9.25
N LYS A 476 -0.71 29.54 10.58
CA LYS A 476 -1.95 29.53 11.37
C LYS A 476 -2.81 30.77 11.08
N GLU A 477 -2.20 31.95 11.01
CA GLU A 477 -2.88 33.24 10.87
C GLU A 477 -3.57 33.42 9.51
N THR A 478 -3.07 32.77 8.45
CA THR A 478 -3.61 32.92 7.09
C THR A 478 -4.43 31.70 6.67
N VAL A 479 -5.75 31.87 6.54
CA VAL A 479 -6.69 30.78 6.16
C VAL A 479 -6.41 30.27 4.73
N GLU A 480 -6.08 31.17 3.80
CA GLU A 480 -5.83 30.84 2.39
C GLU A 480 -4.58 29.96 2.21
N LEU A 481 -3.50 30.27 2.94
CA LEU A 481 -2.25 29.50 2.92
C LEU A 481 -2.42 28.06 3.43
N ARG A 482 -3.36 27.81 4.35
CA ARG A 482 -3.67 26.45 4.83
C ARG A 482 -4.33 25.57 3.77
N ALA A 483 -5.01 26.18 2.81
CA ALA A 483 -5.72 25.47 1.73
C ALA A 483 -4.83 25.21 0.50
N VAL A 484 -3.65 25.83 0.40
CA VAL A 484 -2.76 25.67 -0.75
C VAL A 484 -2.10 24.29 -0.74
N ALA A 485 -2.19 23.56 -1.86
CA ALA A 485 -1.59 22.23 -2.00
C ALA A 485 -0.05 22.23 -1.81
N SER A 486 0.62 23.34 -2.14
CA SER A 486 2.07 23.51 -1.92
C SER A 486 2.47 23.55 -0.44
N MET A 487 1.54 23.76 0.49
CA MET A 487 1.80 23.71 1.94
C MET A 487 2.34 22.35 2.38
N GLN A 488 1.99 21.26 1.68
CA GLN A 488 2.54 19.93 1.96
C GLN A 488 4.08 19.92 1.89
N ASN A 489 4.65 20.63 0.91
CA ASN A 489 6.11 20.70 0.71
C ASN A 489 6.82 21.43 1.86
N VAL A 490 6.08 22.21 2.66
CA VAL A 490 6.60 22.93 3.83
C VAL A 490 6.31 22.15 5.12
N LEU A 491 5.09 21.65 5.27
CA LEU A 491 4.62 20.98 6.48
C LEU A 491 5.34 19.66 6.75
N GLN A 492 5.50 18.79 5.73
CA GLN A 492 6.11 17.48 5.94
C GLN A 492 7.56 17.60 6.45
N PRO A 493 8.44 18.43 5.86
CA PRO A 493 9.77 18.65 6.41
C PRO A 493 9.76 19.23 7.83
N LEU A 494 8.82 20.12 8.16
CA LEU A 494 8.70 20.66 9.52
C LEU A 494 8.31 19.59 10.54
N LEU A 495 7.34 18.73 10.22
CA LEU A 495 6.94 17.62 11.09
C LEU A 495 8.11 16.64 11.29
N GLU A 496 8.87 16.33 10.23
CA GLU A 496 10.09 15.52 10.33
C GLU A 496 11.12 16.18 11.27
N VAL A 497 11.36 17.49 11.16
CA VAL A 497 12.23 18.23 12.09
C VAL A 497 11.72 18.11 13.53
N VAL A 498 10.41 18.28 13.77
CA VAL A 498 9.82 18.11 15.10
C VAL A 498 10.10 16.70 15.64
N THR A 499 9.88 15.65 14.83
CA THR A 499 10.18 14.27 15.27
C THR A 499 11.65 14.09 15.68
N LEU A 500 12.59 14.68 14.93
CA LEU A 500 14.01 14.60 15.21
C LEU A 500 14.39 15.36 16.49
N ILE A 501 13.82 16.54 16.73
CA ILE A 501 14.03 17.31 17.97
C ILE A 501 13.48 16.54 19.18
N LEU A 502 12.28 15.96 19.07
CA LEU A 502 11.69 15.17 20.15
C LEU A 502 12.53 13.92 20.46
N ALA A 503 13.07 13.26 19.43
CA ALA A 503 13.93 12.08 19.56
C ALA A 503 15.29 12.41 20.19
N SER A 504 15.94 13.50 19.78
CA SER A 504 17.24 13.92 20.34
C SER A 504 17.13 14.30 21.81
N ALA A 505 16.06 15.01 22.18
CA ALA A 505 15.82 15.39 23.57
C ALA A 505 15.61 14.14 24.45
N SER A 506 14.98 13.06 23.93
CA SER A 506 14.72 11.83 24.71
C SER A 506 16.01 11.06 25.09
N GLN A 507 17.13 11.33 24.42
CA GLN A 507 18.42 10.70 24.69
C GLN A 507 19.24 11.46 25.76
N ARG A 508 18.83 12.69 26.11
CA ARG A 508 19.55 13.57 27.04
C ARG A 508 18.94 13.48 28.44
N SER A 509 19.70 12.94 29.39
CA SER A 509 19.23 12.65 30.76
C SER A 509 19.39 13.82 31.74
N GLU A 510 20.08 14.92 31.39
CA GLU A 510 20.66 15.82 32.41
C GLU A 510 19.78 17.02 32.80
N ASP A 511 18.85 17.51 31.96
CA ASP A 511 17.96 18.64 32.31
C ASP A 511 16.50 18.38 31.92
N LYS A 512 15.71 17.81 32.84
CA LYS A 512 14.32 17.39 32.55
C LYS A 512 13.35 18.56 32.39
N GLU A 513 13.46 19.65 33.16
CA GLU A 513 12.44 20.70 33.19
C GLU A 513 12.44 21.60 31.94
N LYS A 514 13.60 22.12 31.53
CA LYS A 514 13.70 22.96 30.32
C LYS A 514 13.39 22.17 29.04
N THR A 515 13.84 20.91 28.97
CA THR A 515 13.54 20.04 27.83
C THR A 515 12.07 19.63 27.81
N THR A 516 11.36 19.59 28.94
CA THR A 516 9.88 19.42 28.91
C THR A 516 9.16 20.65 28.38
N ALA A 517 9.58 21.87 28.77
CA ALA A 517 8.96 23.11 28.31
C ALA A 517 9.10 23.33 26.80
N GLY A 518 10.29 23.10 26.23
CA GLY A 518 10.52 23.20 24.78
C GLY A 518 9.70 22.19 23.97
N ARG A 519 9.61 20.95 24.46
CA ARG A 519 8.78 19.90 23.84
C ARG A 519 7.28 20.23 23.86
N THR A 520 6.77 20.74 24.99
CA THR A 520 5.36 21.12 25.10
C THR A 520 5.01 22.24 24.15
N LEU A 521 5.89 23.23 23.97
CA LEU A 521 5.68 24.33 23.03
C LEU A 521 5.64 23.85 21.57
N LEU A 522 6.53 22.92 21.18
CA LEU A 522 6.53 22.34 19.84
C LEU A 522 5.25 21.54 19.55
N LEU A 523 4.87 20.66 20.47
CA LEU A 523 3.68 19.82 20.31
C LEU A 523 2.39 20.66 20.34
N ASP A 524 2.34 21.70 21.17
CA ASP A 524 1.21 22.65 21.19
C ASP A 524 1.10 23.42 19.86
N ALA A 525 2.21 23.93 19.31
CA ALA A 525 2.22 24.59 18.01
C ALA A 525 1.69 23.70 16.87
N VAL A 526 2.14 22.43 16.82
CA VAL A 526 1.63 21.45 15.85
C VAL A 526 0.14 21.13 16.09
N THR A 527 -0.27 21.00 17.35
CA THR A 527 -1.66 20.68 17.70
C THR A 527 -2.61 21.81 17.30
N GLN A 528 -2.24 23.06 17.59
CA GLN A 528 -3.02 24.23 17.19
C GLN A 528 -3.16 24.34 15.68
N PHE A 529 -2.10 24.01 14.92
CA PHE A 529 -2.18 23.94 13.46
C PHE A 529 -3.07 22.78 12.99
N TYR A 530 -2.96 21.61 13.62
CA TYR A 530 -3.71 20.40 13.25
C TYR A 530 -5.23 20.57 13.42
N VAL A 531 -5.67 21.11 14.56
CA VAL A 531 -7.11 21.35 14.85
C VAL A 531 -7.75 22.31 13.84
N LEU A 532 -6.95 23.19 13.24
CA LEU A 532 -7.39 24.16 12.24
C LEU A 532 -7.34 23.62 10.80
N CYS A 533 -6.81 22.43 10.56
CA CYS A 533 -6.74 21.84 9.22
C CYS A 533 -8.11 21.26 8.82
N THR A 534 -8.48 21.39 7.55
CA THR A 534 -9.67 20.72 7.04
C THR A 534 -9.41 19.22 6.90
N PRO A 535 -10.33 18.34 7.31
CA PRO A 535 -10.10 16.89 7.37
C PRO A 535 -9.82 16.23 6.01
N LYS A 536 -10.25 16.83 4.89
CA LYS A 536 -9.90 16.39 3.52
C LYS A 536 -8.50 16.80 3.06
N SER A 537 -7.86 17.75 3.73
CA SER A 537 -6.58 18.31 3.29
C SER A 537 -5.43 17.30 3.47
N VAL A 538 -4.41 17.40 2.61
CA VAL A 538 -3.17 16.62 2.78
C VAL A 538 -2.44 17.03 4.06
N SER A 539 -2.54 18.31 4.44
CA SER A 539 -2.01 18.84 5.69
C SER A 539 -2.59 18.13 6.91
N PHE A 540 -3.92 17.93 6.95
CA PHE A 540 -4.58 17.18 8.01
C PHE A 540 -4.09 15.74 8.09
N ARG A 541 -3.96 15.04 6.95
CA ARG A 541 -3.44 13.66 6.93
C ARG A 541 -1.99 13.58 7.41
N SER A 542 -1.16 14.56 7.05
CA SER A 542 0.24 14.62 7.49
C SER A 542 0.35 14.85 8.99
N CYS A 543 -0.42 15.79 9.55
CA CYS A 543 -0.49 16.01 11.00
C CYS A 543 -1.08 14.79 11.74
N THR A 544 -2.07 14.11 11.15
CA THR A 544 -2.65 12.88 11.71
C THR A 544 -1.59 11.79 11.81
N ALA A 545 -0.82 11.56 10.73
CA ALA A 545 0.26 10.57 10.73
C ALA A 545 1.31 10.87 11.82
N PHE A 546 1.69 12.13 11.96
CA PHE A 546 2.59 12.60 13.03
C PHE A 546 1.99 12.36 14.43
N ALA A 547 0.74 12.76 14.67
CA ALA A 547 0.08 12.60 15.97
C ALA A 547 -0.04 11.11 16.36
N VAL A 548 -0.40 10.25 15.41
CA VAL A 548 -0.46 8.79 15.61
C VAL A 548 0.91 8.22 15.97
N GLU A 549 1.97 8.62 15.27
CA GLU A 549 3.34 8.20 15.58
C GLU A 549 3.75 8.64 17.01
N GLN A 550 3.47 9.88 17.39
CA GLN A 550 3.75 10.36 18.75
C GLN A 550 2.94 9.61 19.81
N LEU A 551 1.66 9.30 19.56
CA LEU A 551 0.84 8.47 20.46
C LEU A 551 1.39 7.05 20.58
N GLU A 552 1.79 6.42 19.46
CA GLU A 552 2.41 5.09 19.47
C GLU A 552 3.70 5.07 20.30
N ILE A 553 4.55 6.10 20.16
CA ILE A 553 5.78 6.26 20.96
C ILE A 553 5.42 6.45 22.44
N ALA A 554 4.44 7.31 22.75
CA ALA A 554 4.04 7.61 24.11
C ALA A 554 3.53 6.38 24.86
N LEU A 555 2.66 5.62 24.19
CA LEU A 555 1.94 4.50 24.79
C LEU A 555 2.84 3.27 24.92
N ARG A 556 3.86 3.12 24.05
CA ARG A 556 4.98 2.17 24.25
C ARG A 556 5.92 2.62 25.38
N GLY A 557 6.18 3.92 25.48
CA GLY A 557 7.06 4.53 26.48
C GLY A 557 6.54 4.52 27.91
N GLN A 558 5.22 4.42 28.12
CA GLN A 558 4.61 4.31 29.45
C GLN A 558 5.08 3.08 30.25
N GLN A 559 5.50 2.00 29.58
CA GLN A 559 6.13 0.85 30.26
C GLN A 559 7.52 1.17 30.82
N ARG A 560 8.15 2.29 30.43
CA ARG A 560 9.52 2.68 30.81
C ARG A 560 9.61 4.06 31.49
N GLN A 561 8.50 4.61 31.99
CA GLN A 561 8.39 5.85 32.79
C GLN A 561 9.00 7.16 32.20
N SER A 562 9.41 7.21 30.93
CA SER A 562 10.21 8.34 30.42
C SER A 562 9.43 9.41 29.63
N TYR A 563 8.17 9.18 29.25
CA TYR A 563 7.43 10.05 28.32
C TYR A 563 5.94 10.12 28.67
N LYS A 564 5.41 11.31 28.96
CA LYS A 564 3.98 11.55 29.22
C LYS A 564 3.48 12.75 28.41
N LEU A 565 2.44 12.54 27.60
CA LEU A 565 1.74 13.61 26.89
C LEU A 565 0.68 14.24 27.81
N ALA A 566 0.45 15.54 27.65
CA ALA A 566 -0.63 16.22 28.35
C ALA A 566 -2.00 15.76 27.82
N TRP A 567 -2.88 15.29 28.71
CA TRP A 567 -4.21 14.78 28.33
C TRP A 567 -5.08 15.76 27.52
N PRO A 568 -5.10 17.09 27.80
CA PRO A 568 -5.86 18.03 26.98
C PRO A 568 -5.46 18.02 25.50
N MET A 569 -4.17 17.89 25.21
CA MET A 569 -3.63 17.80 23.85
C MET A 569 -3.98 16.46 23.21
N VAL A 570 -3.85 15.36 23.95
CA VAL A 570 -4.25 14.02 23.47
C VAL A 570 -5.73 14.01 23.07
N MET A 571 -6.60 14.63 23.88
CA MET A 571 -8.02 14.69 23.56
C MET A 571 -8.32 15.52 22.30
N GLN A 572 -7.60 16.62 22.06
CA GLN A 572 -7.69 17.36 20.80
C GLN A 572 -7.30 16.49 19.58
N TRP A 573 -6.28 15.64 19.72
CA TRP A 573 -5.92 14.69 18.66
C TRP A 573 -6.97 13.59 18.49
N VAL A 574 -7.54 13.06 19.57
CA VAL A 574 -8.63 12.07 19.52
C VAL A 574 -9.85 12.61 18.76
N VAL A 575 -10.22 13.88 18.97
CA VAL A 575 -11.29 14.55 18.21
C VAL A 575 -10.99 14.57 16.72
N CYS A 576 -9.76 14.95 16.34
CA CYS A 576 -9.34 14.98 14.94
C CYS A 576 -9.28 13.57 14.33
N LEU A 577 -8.77 12.58 15.07
CA LEU A 577 -8.75 11.17 14.64
C LEU A 577 -10.15 10.62 14.40
N ALA A 578 -11.12 10.99 15.24
CA ALA A 578 -12.53 10.62 15.05
C ALA A 578 -13.14 11.27 13.81
N ASP A 579 -12.79 12.53 13.50
CA ASP A 579 -13.25 13.22 12.29
C ASP A 579 -12.63 12.61 11.00
N LEU A 580 -11.39 12.11 11.07
CA LEU A 580 -10.76 11.37 9.97
C LEU A 580 -11.57 10.14 9.56
N LEU A 581 -12.19 9.43 10.52
CA LEU A 581 -12.93 8.20 10.25
C LEU A 581 -14.11 8.44 9.30
N GLY A 582 -14.73 9.62 9.40
CA GLY A 582 -15.79 10.03 8.49
C GLY A 582 -15.30 10.43 7.09
N GLN A 583 -14.01 10.39 6.78
CA GLN A 583 -13.41 10.84 5.51
C GLN A 583 -12.32 9.90 4.98
N LEU A 584 -12.41 8.61 5.32
CA LEU A 584 -11.49 7.56 4.90
C LEU A 584 -11.60 7.24 3.40
N ASP A 585 -10.59 7.64 2.63
CA ASP A 585 -10.42 7.22 1.24
C ASP A 585 -9.72 5.85 1.17
N PRO A 586 -10.12 4.91 0.29
CA PRO A 586 -9.39 3.67 0.03
C PRO A 586 -7.87 3.85 -0.17
N GLN A 587 -7.43 4.98 -0.74
CA GLN A 587 -6.01 5.29 -0.95
C GLN A 587 -5.22 5.49 0.36
N HIS A 588 -5.91 5.78 1.46
CA HIS A 588 -5.31 6.17 2.74
C HIS A 588 -5.77 5.28 3.90
N MET A 589 -6.24 4.06 3.60
CA MET A 589 -6.78 3.14 4.61
C MET A 589 -5.75 2.73 5.67
N GLU A 590 -4.46 2.67 5.31
CA GLU A 590 -3.38 2.35 6.25
C GLU A 590 -3.28 3.38 7.38
N LEU A 591 -3.42 4.68 7.06
CA LEU A 591 -3.48 5.73 8.07
C LEU A 591 -4.73 5.57 8.94
N GLY A 592 -5.87 5.20 8.35
CA GLY A 592 -7.10 4.90 9.09
C GLY A 592 -6.94 3.76 10.11
N ARG A 593 -6.30 2.66 9.71
CA ARG A 593 -6.01 1.51 10.60
C ARG A 593 -5.08 1.89 11.75
N ARG A 594 -4.00 2.63 11.47
CA ARG A 594 -3.08 3.11 12.52
C ARG A 594 -3.77 4.08 13.48
N SER A 595 -4.57 5.02 12.95
CA SER A 595 -5.40 5.93 13.74
C SER A 595 -6.37 5.19 14.65
N LEU A 596 -7.00 4.12 14.17
CA LEU A 596 -7.88 3.27 14.97
C LEU A 596 -7.12 2.57 16.12
N LEU A 597 -5.96 1.98 15.84
CA LEU A 597 -5.15 1.34 16.87
C LEU A 597 -4.69 2.35 17.93
N ALA A 598 -4.29 3.55 17.50
CA ALA A 598 -3.96 4.66 18.40
C ALA A 598 -5.17 5.05 19.26
N LEU A 599 -6.35 5.25 18.67
CA LEU A 599 -7.60 5.53 19.39
C LEU A 599 -7.91 4.45 20.43
N ILE A 600 -7.85 3.17 20.06
CA ILE A 600 -8.06 2.04 20.97
C ILE A 600 -7.08 2.10 22.14
N SER A 601 -5.81 2.35 21.86
CA SER A 601 -4.77 2.40 22.89
C SER A 601 -4.93 3.59 23.86
N VAL A 602 -5.39 4.74 23.37
CA VAL A 602 -5.72 5.91 24.19
C VAL A 602 -6.94 5.64 25.05
N LEU A 603 -8.02 5.08 24.45
CA LEU A 603 -9.26 4.77 25.18
C LEU A 603 -9.06 3.75 26.30
N LYS A 604 -8.13 2.79 26.14
CA LYS A 604 -7.74 1.85 27.20
C LYS A 604 -7.11 2.52 28.43
N GLN A 605 -6.49 3.69 28.26
CA GLN A 605 -5.75 4.41 29.30
C GLN A 605 -6.46 5.71 29.72
N LEU A 606 -7.67 5.95 29.24
CA LEU A 606 -8.39 7.21 29.43
C LEU A 606 -8.71 7.46 30.92
N PRO A 607 -8.33 8.62 31.49
CA PRO A 607 -8.73 9.01 32.83
C PRO A 607 -10.24 9.29 32.90
N ALA A 608 -10.84 9.02 34.07
CA ALA A 608 -12.29 9.18 34.27
C ALA A 608 -12.78 10.63 33.98
N GLU A 609 -11.95 11.63 34.26
CA GLU A 609 -12.25 13.06 34.03
C GLU A 609 -12.55 13.37 32.55
N PHE A 610 -11.84 12.73 31.62
CA PHE A 610 -12.01 12.97 30.19
C PHE A 610 -13.07 12.07 29.56
N ALA A 611 -13.56 11.05 30.26
CA ALA A 611 -14.62 10.17 29.78
C ALA A 611 -15.98 10.89 29.65
N THR A 612 -16.21 11.92 30.47
CA THR A 612 -17.42 12.75 30.51
C THR A 612 -17.23 14.16 29.96
N SER A 613 -16.11 14.44 29.28
CA SER A 613 -15.81 15.75 28.70
C SER A 613 -16.61 16.02 27.42
N ASP A 614 -16.93 17.29 27.15
CA ASP A 614 -17.53 17.75 25.89
C ASP A 614 -16.77 17.28 24.64
N GLN A 615 -15.43 17.19 24.74
CA GLN A 615 -14.59 16.68 23.66
C GLN A 615 -14.89 15.22 23.34
N MET A 616 -15.17 14.40 24.37
CA MET A 616 -15.56 13.00 24.19
C MET A 616 -16.97 12.88 23.61
N ASP A 617 -17.89 13.77 23.97
CA ASP A 617 -19.23 13.80 23.36
C ASP A 617 -19.14 14.12 21.85
N GLY A 618 -18.24 15.02 21.45
CA GLY A 618 -17.93 15.27 20.03
C GLY A 618 -17.36 14.04 19.31
N VAL A 619 -16.46 13.29 19.96
CA VAL A 619 -15.91 12.03 19.43
C VAL A 619 -17.02 10.99 19.23
N LEU A 620 -17.88 10.80 20.24
CA LEU A 620 -18.99 9.86 20.17
C LEU A 620 -20.02 10.26 19.09
N ALA A 621 -20.25 11.57 18.90
CA ALA A 621 -21.09 12.07 17.82
C ALA A 621 -20.49 11.74 16.44
N ASN A 622 -19.18 11.98 16.23
CA ASN A 622 -18.49 11.63 14.98
C ASN A 622 -18.53 10.12 14.71
N LEU A 623 -18.30 9.29 15.73
CA LEU A 623 -18.43 7.84 15.62
C LEU A 623 -19.86 7.42 15.29
N SER A 624 -20.86 8.00 15.94
CA SER A 624 -22.26 7.72 15.63
C SER A 624 -22.60 8.04 14.18
N ALA A 625 -22.08 9.15 13.64
CA ALA A 625 -22.28 9.51 12.23
C ALA A 625 -21.52 8.59 11.26
N PHE A 626 -20.37 8.05 11.65
CA PHE A 626 -19.62 7.08 10.83
C PHE A 626 -20.35 5.73 10.71
N PHE A 627 -20.99 5.28 11.78
CA PHE A 627 -21.79 4.05 11.80
C PHE A 627 -23.26 4.24 11.33
N ASP A 628 -23.73 5.48 11.11
CA ASP A 628 -25.11 5.72 10.73
C ASP A 628 -25.31 5.51 9.22
N LEU A 629 -25.79 4.33 8.84
CA LEU A 629 -26.09 3.98 7.46
C LEU A 629 -27.43 4.57 6.97
N ALA A 630 -28.29 5.00 7.90
CA ALA A 630 -29.62 5.50 7.63
C ALA A 630 -29.70 7.04 7.57
N ALA A 631 -28.55 7.73 7.66
CA ALA A 631 -28.49 9.19 7.60
C ALA A 631 -28.99 9.71 6.24
N VAL A 632 -30.15 10.37 6.25
CA VAL A 632 -30.78 11.04 5.09
C VAL A 632 -30.74 12.56 5.32
N PRO A 633 -30.46 13.38 4.28
CA PRO A 633 -30.47 14.84 4.41
C PRO A 633 -31.84 15.36 4.85
N CYS A 634 -31.91 16.00 6.01
CA CYS A 634 -33.15 16.63 6.47
C CYS A 634 -33.41 17.92 5.69
N ALA A 635 -34.68 18.24 5.45
CA ALA A 635 -35.10 19.46 4.73
C ALA A 635 -34.69 20.76 5.44
N SER A 636 -34.39 20.69 6.74
CA SER A 636 -33.91 21.82 7.56
C SER A 636 -32.40 22.10 7.45
N MET A 637 -31.63 21.23 6.79
CA MET A 637 -30.18 21.42 6.64
C MET A 637 -29.84 22.37 5.49
N THR A 638 -28.80 23.17 5.66
CA THR A 638 -28.25 23.98 4.56
C THR A 638 -27.65 23.08 3.47
N GLU A 639 -27.64 23.54 2.21
CA GLU A 639 -27.09 22.75 1.09
C GLU A 639 -25.64 22.30 1.34
N ASP A 640 -24.81 23.15 1.95
CA ASP A 640 -23.44 22.82 2.34
C ASP A 640 -23.36 21.68 3.37
N GLU A 641 -24.27 21.65 4.35
CA GLU A 641 -24.32 20.58 5.35
C GLU A 641 -24.79 19.26 4.75
N LYS A 642 -25.76 19.30 3.83
CA LYS A 642 -26.19 18.11 3.07
C LYS A 642 -25.02 17.54 2.28
N GLN A 643 -24.27 18.41 1.61
CA GLN A 643 -23.13 18.02 0.78
C GLN A 643 -21.96 17.47 1.62
N ARG A 644 -21.71 18.02 2.80
CA ARG A 644 -20.73 17.47 3.76
C ARG A 644 -21.13 16.10 4.29
N MET A 645 -22.40 15.91 4.62
CA MET A 645 -22.89 14.63 5.14
C MET A 645 -22.86 13.53 4.07
N LEU A 646 -23.24 13.84 2.82
CA LEU A 646 -23.16 12.89 1.70
C LEU A 646 -21.71 12.54 1.33
N ALA A 647 -20.77 13.45 1.54
CA ALA A 647 -19.36 13.23 1.26
C ALA A 647 -18.59 12.48 2.36
N ARG A 648 -19.26 12.09 3.46
CA ARG A 648 -18.65 11.28 4.52
C ARG A 648 -18.56 9.82 4.11
N THR A 649 -17.43 9.21 4.43
CA THR A 649 -17.22 7.77 4.23
C THR A 649 -18.00 7.02 5.26
N ARG A 650 -18.82 6.09 4.78
CA ARG A 650 -19.70 5.28 5.59
C ARG A 650 -19.05 3.94 5.88
N PHE A 651 -19.44 3.33 6.98
CA PHE A 651 -18.95 2.02 7.39
C PHE A 651 -19.20 0.92 6.34
N ASP A 652 -20.25 1.02 5.51
CA ASP A 652 -20.56 0.07 4.44
C ASP A 652 -19.62 0.12 3.23
N ALA A 653 -18.84 1.21 3.08
CA ALA A 653 -17.85 1.35 2.02
C ALA A 653 -16.53 0.60 2.32
N LEU A 654 -16.34 0.12 3.55
CA LEU A 654 -15.12 -0.57 3.98
C LEU A 654 -15.12 -2.06 3.63
N GLY A 655 -13.93 -2.62 3.41
CA GLY A 655 -13.75 -4.06 3.22
C GLY A 655 -13.98 -4.87 4.50
N ALA A 656 -14.21 -6.18 4.37
CA ALA A 656 -14.59 -7.05 5.50
C ALA A 656 -13.59 -7.05 6.67
N ALA A 657 -12.28 -7.06 6.38
CA ALA A 657 -11.24 -7.02 7.42
C ALA A 657 -11.20 -5.67 8.15
N ASP A 658 -11.44 -4.57 7.42
CA ASP A 658 -11.49 -3.23 7.99
C ASP A 658 -12.72 -3.06 8.86
N GLN A 659 -13.90 -3.53 8.40
CA GLN A 659 -15.13 -3.51 9.18
C GLN A 659 -14.94 -4.14 10.56
N LEU A 660 -14.28 -5.30 10.64
CA LEU A 660 -13.97 -5.97 11.92
C LEU A 660 -13.04 -5.14 12.81
N ALA A 661 -11.97 -4.57 12.25
CA ALA A 661 -11.05 -3.71 13.00
C ALA A 661 -11.77 -2.46 13.56
N PHE A 662 -12.65 -1.85 12.76
CA PHE A 662 -13.46 -0.70 13.16
C PHE A 662 -14.48 -1.02 14.24
N VAL A 663 -15.09 -2.21 14.21
CA VAL A 663 -15.99 -2.67 15.27
C VAL A 663 -15.25 -2.87 16.60
N ALA A 664 -13.97 -3.30 16.58
CA ALA A 664 -13.18 -3.47 17.80
C ALA A 664 -13.03 -2.17 18.62
N LEU A 665 -13.10 -1.00 17.98
CA LEU A 665 -13.10 0.30 18.66
C LEU A 665 -14.30 0.45 19.61
N VAL A 666 -15.47 -0.07 19.21
CA VAL A 666 -16.73 0.06 19.96
C VAL A 666 -16.57 -0.51 21.37
N TYR A 667 -15.89 -1.65 21.51
CA TYR A 667 -15.64 -2.29 22.81
C TYR A 667 -14.91 -1.37 23.80
N HIS A 668 -14.04 -0.50 23.31
CA HIS A 668 -13.20 0.36 24.13
C HIS A 668 -13.85 1.70 24.49
N LEU A 669 -15.08 1.97 24.03
CA LEU A 669 -15.77 3.22 24.34
C LEU A 669 -16.16 3.30 25.82
N PRO A 670 -16.06 4.50 26.44
CA PRO A 670 -16.43 4.70 27.84
C PRO A 670 -17.96 4.73 28.04
N ARG A 671 -18.71 5.22 27.05
CA ARG A 671 -20.17 5.41 27.09
C ARG A 671 -20.79 5.05 25.75
N TYR A 672 -22.06 4.64 25.78
CA TYR A 672 -22.84 4.22 24.60
C TYR A 672 -24.09 5.09 24.45
N PRO A 673 -24.01 6.24 23.75
CA PRO A 673 -25.17 7.09 23.55
C PRO A 673 -26.21 6.38 22.66
N VAL A 674 -27.48 6.72 22.86
CA VAL A 674 -28.62 6.11 22.14
C VAL A 674 -28.49 6.30 20.62
N SER A 675 -27.93 7.43 20.16
CA SER A 675 -27.63 7.68 18.75
C SER A 675 -26.66 6.65 18.17
N LEU A 676 -25.59 6.32 18.90
CA LEU A 676 -24.62 5.31 18.50
C LEU A 676 -25.25 3.92 18.47
N LEU A 677 -26.03 3.53 19.49
CA LEU A 677 -26.71 2.23 19.50
C LEU A 677 -27.69 2.08 18.33
N ARG A 678 -28.39 3.15 17.96
CA ARG A 678 -29.25 3.18 16.77
C ARG A 678 -28.45 3.02 15.47
N ALA A 679 -27.33 3.71 15.36
CA ALA A 679 -26.41 3.60 14.21
C ALA A 679 -25.84 2.18 14.08
N LEU A 680 -25.38 1.57 15.18
CA LEU A 680 -24.91 0.19 15.21
C LEU A 680 -26.03 -0.80 14.83
N ALA A 681 -27.26 -0.57 15.29
CA ALA A 681 -28.40 -1.39 14.88
C ALA A 681 -28.70 -1.27 13.38
N SER A 682 -28.50 -0.08 12.79
CA SER A 682 -28.58 0.12 11.34
C SER A 682 -27.49 -0.65 10.58
N CYS A 683 -26.27 -0.73 11.14
CA CYS A 683 -25.18 -1.54 10.59
C CYS A 683 -25.56 -3.03 10.54
N CYS A 684 -26.17 -3.55 11.61
CA CYS A 684 -26.60 -4.94 11.66
C CYS A 684 -27.69 -5.27 10.63
N LYS A 685 -28.54 -4.30 10.28
CA LYS A 685 -29.60 -4.46 9.26
C LYS A 685 -29.08 -4.44 7.82
N SER A 686 -27.92 -3.84 7.58
CA SER A 686 -27.39 -3.71 6.22
C SER A 686 -26.80 -5.03 5.69
N PRO A 687 -27.09 -5.43 4.44
CA PRO A 687 -26.51 -6.63 3.83
C PRO A 687 -25.03 -6.49 3.46
N ARG A 688 -24.51 -5.26 3.40
CA ARG A 688 -23.12 -4.98 3.00
C ARG A 688 -22.10 -5.21 4.11
N ILE A 689 -22.58 -5.36 5.35
CA ILE A 689 -21.72 -5.57 6.52
C ILE A 689 -21.47 -7.06 6.72
N ASN A 690 -20.20 -7.43 6.94
CA ASN A 690 -19.78 -8.80 7.20
C ASN A 690 -20.52 -9.39 8.42
N SER A 691 -21.05 -10.60 8.28
CA SER A 691 -21.68 -11.37 9.34
C SER A 691 -20.83 -11.47 10.62
N GLU A 692 -19.51 -11.64 10.51
CA GLU A 692 -18.60 -11.70 11.66
C GLU A 692 -18.56 -10.38 12.44
N ALA A 693 -18.64 -9.24 11.74
CA ALA A 693 -18.69 -7.92 12.37
C ALA A 693 -20.01 -7.72 13.12
N LYS A 694 -21.12 -8.23 12.58
CA LYS A 694 -22.43 -8.20 13.24
C LYS A 694 -22.45 -9.05 14.51
N SER A 695 -21.92 -10.28 14.47
CA SER A 695 -21.82 -11.12 15.66
C SER A 695 -20.91 -10.49 16.71
N PHE A 696 -19.78 -9.92 16.28
CA PHE A 696 -18.87 -9.26 17.21
C PHE A 696 -19.50 -8.05 17.91
N LEU A 697 -20.35 -7.27 17.22
CA LEU A 697 -21.12 -6.19 17.87
C LEU A 697 -22.06 -6.70 18.97
N VAL A 698 -22.71 -7.84 18.76
CA VAL A 698 -23.58 -8.47 19.76
C VAL A 698 -22.76 -8.91 20.98
N ASP A 699 -21.62 -9.56 20.75
CA ASP A 699 -20.69 -9.97 21.82
C ASP A 699 -20.17 -8.77 22.63
N ILE A 700 -19.81 -7.67 21.95
CA ILE A 700 -19.32 -6.45 22.60
C ILE A 700 -20.37 -5.87 23.54
N LEU A 701 -21.63 -5.74 23.09
CA LEU A 701 -22.69 -5.18 23.93
C LEU A 701 -23.05 -6.09 25.09
N PHE A 702 -22.99 -7.41 24.92
CA PHE A 702 -23.17 -8.36 26.01
C PHE A 702 -22.06 -8.27 27.07
N GLN A 703 -20.81 -8.18 26.63
CA GLN A 703 -19.66 -8.03 27.53
C GLN A 703 -19.66 -6.68 28.25
N ARG A 704 -20.21 -5.64 27.62
CA ARG A 704 -20.31 -4.26 28.16
C ARG A 704 -21.69 -3.94 28.73
N ARG A 705 -22.49 -4.95 29.11
CA ARG A 705 -23.87 -4.79 29.62
C ARG A 705 -24.01 -3.92 30.87
N GLU A 706 -22.94 -3.72 31.64
CA GLU A 706 -22.94 -2.85 32.83
C GLU A 706 -22.87 -1.36 32.46
N ALA A 707 -22.40 -1.03 31.25
CA ALA A 707 -22.23 0.33 30.77
C ALA A 707 -23.39 0.83 29.89
N VAL A 708 -24.40 -0.01 29.65
CA VAL A 708 -25.55 0.27 28.77
C VAL A 708 -26.83 -0.17 29.46
N ASP A 709 -27.87 0.65 29.44
CA ASP A 709 -29.15 0.26 30.04
C ASP A 709 -29.74 -0.98 29.35
N LEU A 710 -30.32 -1.87 30.15
CA LEU A 710 -30.94 -3.11 29.69
C LEU A 710 -31.95 -2.86 28.56
N ALA A 711 -32.79 -1.83 28.68
CA ALA A 711 -33.81 -1.50 27.67
C ALA A 711 -33.17 -1.17 26.30
N HIS A 712 -32.05 -0.47 26.27
CA HIS A 712 -31.34 -0.12 25.05
C HIS A 712 -30.65 -1.33 24.42
N ILE A 713 -30.08 -2.24 25.22
CA ILE A 713 -29.50 -3.51 24.75
C ILE A 713 -30.59 -4.39 24.13
N VAL A 714 -31.71 -4.58 24.84
CA VAL A 714 -32.83 -5.41 24.34
C VAL A 714 -33.37 -4.82 23.03
N SER A 715 -33.56 -3.49 22.97
CA SER A 715 -33.98 -2.80 21.75
C SER A 715 -33.00 -3.03 20.59
N PHE A 716 -31.69 -2.94 20.83
CA PHE A 716 -30.66 -3.22 19.83
C PHE A 716 -30.72 -4.67 19.32
N LEU A 717 -30.80 -5.65 20.23
CA LEU A 717 -30.81 -7.07 19.90
C LEU A 717 -32.06 -7.45 19.10
N VAL A 718 -33.23 -6.97 19.53
CA VAL A 718 -34.50 -7.18 18.81
C VAL A 718 -34.47 -6.52 17.43
N SER A 719 -33.98 -5.28 17.34
CA SER A 719 -33.85 -4.54 16.08
C SER A 719 -32.88 -5.20 15.10
N THR A 720 -31.83 -5.86 15.60
CA THR A 720 -30.85 -6.62 14.81
C THR A 720 -31.44 -7.91 14.27
N ALA A 721 -32.18 -8.63 15.11
CA ALA A 721 -32.71 -9.94 14.75
C ALA A 721 -33.97 -9.86 13.87
N LEU A 722 -34.86 -8.88 14.11
CA LEU A 722 -36.05 -8.61 13.30
C LEU A 722 -35.76 -7.69 12.10
N ALA A 723 -34.52 -7.67 11.61
CA ALA A 723 -34.15 -6.96 10.39
C ALA A 723 -34.89 -7.56 9.17
N PRO A 724 -35.29 -6.73 8.17
CA PRO A 724 -35.90 -7.26 6.95
C PRO A 724 -34.91 -8.19 6.25
N VAL A 725 -35.42 -9.32 5.74
CA VAL A 725 -34.59 -10.36 5.13
C VAL A 725 -34.56 -10.19 3.61
N ASP A 726 -33.36 -10.17 3.04
CA ASP A 726 -33.15 -10.07 1.58
C ASP A 726 -33.50 -11.38 0.84
N THR A 727 -33.68 -11.31 -0.48
CA THR A 727 -34.06 -12.46 -1.33
C THR A 727 -32.94 -13.49 -1.52
N ASN A 728 -31.69 -13.17 -1.19
CA ASN A 728 -30.55 -14.07 -1.41
C ASN A 728 -30.43 -15.16 -0.33
N ALA A 729 -30.37 -16.43 -0.75
CA ALA A 729 -30.28 -17.59 0.15
C ALA A 729 -29.06 -17.56 1.10
N LEU A 730 -27.91 -17.07 0.64
CA LEU A 730 -26.70 -16.95 1.48
C LEU A 730 -26.86 -15.90 2.58
N GLN A 731 -27.48 -14.75 2.28
CA GLN A 731 -27.74 -13.69 3.27
C GLN A 731 -28.80 -14.13 4.28
N GLN A 732 -29.81 -14.88 3.83
CA GLN A 732 -30.80 -15.51 4.69
C GLN A 732 -30.16 -16.45 5.72
N ARG A 733 -29.23 -17.32 5.29
CA ARG A 733 -28.48 -18.22 6.18
C ARG A 733 -27.65 -17.45 7.21
N GLN A 734 -26.95 -16.40 6.78
CA GLN A 734 -26.17 -15.53 7.68
C GLN A 734 -27.06 -14.80 8.70
N GLN A 735 -28.23 -14.30 8.27
CA GLN A 735 -29.19 -13.68 9.17
C GLN A 735 -29.70 -14.68 10.22
N LEU A 736 -30.02 -15.91 9.85
CA LEU A 736 -30.42 -16.95 10.81
C LEU A 736 -29.32 -17.29 11.81
N GLN A 737 -28.05 -17.33 11.38
CA GLN A 737 -26.92 -17.52 12.29
C GLN A 737 -26.80 -16.37 13.31
N LEU A 738 -26.99 -15.12 12.84
CA LEU A 738 -26.99 -13.94 13.70
C LEU A 738 -28.17 -13.95 14.69
N VAL A 739 -29.38 -14.29 14.23
CA VAL A 739 -30.57 -14.48 15.10
C VAL A 739 -30.29 -15.55 16.15
N GLY A 740 -29.73 -16.69 15.76
CA GLY A 740 -29.35 -17.75 16.69
C GLY A 740 -28.32 -17.28 17.73
N HIS A 741 -27.38 -16.42 17.33
CA HIS A 741 -26.43 -15.79 18.26
C HIS A 741 -27.14 -14.84 19.24
N VAL A 742 -28.02 -13.96 18.75
CA VAL A 742 -28.84 -13.07 19.59
C VAL A 742 -29.68 -13.87 20.60
N CYS A 743 -30.29 -14.99 20.19
CA CYS A 743 -31.04 -15.88 21.06
C CYS A 743 -30.16 -16.46 22.19
N ARG A 744 -28.94 -16.92 21.86
CA ARG A 744 -27.97 -17.38 22.86
C ARG A 744 -27.58 -16.27 23.83
N THR A 745 -27.42 -15.04 23.33
CA THR A 745 -27.13 -13.87 24.16
C THR A 745 -28.28 -13.57 25.14
N PHE A 746 -29.54 -13.64 24.70
CA PHE A 746 -30.70 -13.48 25.59
C PHE A 746 -30.75 -14.53 26.70
N ILE A 747 -30.44 -15.80 26.38
CA ILE A 747 -30.36 -16.87 27.38
C ILE A 747 -29.22 -16.56 28.37
N ALA A 748 -28.05 -16.16 27.87
CA ALA A 748 -26.89 -15.82 28.69
C ALA A 748 -27.11 -14.60 29.59
N MET A 749 -28.02 -13.69 29.23
CA MET A 749 -28.41 -12.54 30.07
C MET A 749 -29.24 -12.94 31.31
N ASN A 750 -29.73 -14.18 31.40
CA ASN A 750 -30.45 -14.71 32.57
C ASN A 750 -31.64 -13.85 33.04
N LEU A 751 -32.46 -13.39 32.08
CA LEU A 751 -33.60 -12.52 32.35
C LEU A 751 -34.85 -13.26 32.88
N GLY A 752 -34.88 -14.59 32.84
CA GLY A 752 -35.97 -15.39 33.42
C GLY A 752 -37.35 -15.07 32.82
N ASN A 753 -38.34 -14.93 33.70
CA ASN A 753 -39.73 -14.56 33.37
C ASN A 753 -39.89 -13.10 32.90
N SER A 754 -38.86 -12.26 33.00
CA SER A 754 -38.93 -10.89 32.48
C SER A 754 -38.77 -10.83 30.96
N LEU A 755 -38.03 -11.77 30.35
CA LEU A 755 -37.80 -11.80 28.91
C LEU A 755 -39.10 -12.01 28.10
N PRO A 756 -39.96 -13.00 28.42
CA PRO A 756 -41.27 -13.14 27.77
C PRO A 756 -42.14 -11.88 27.91
N LYS A 757 -42.13 -11.23 29.08
CA LYS A 757 -42.92 -10.01 29.34
C LYS A 757 -42.45 -8.81 28.50
N ILE A 758 -41.14 -8.68 28.26
CA ILE A 758 -40.57 -7.60 27.45
C ILE A 758 -40.80 -7.83 25.95
N LEU A 759 -40.72 -9.08 25.48
CA LEU A 759 -40.77 -9.42 24.06
C LEU A 759 -42.18 -9.72 23.53
N ALA A 760 -43.15 -10.08 24.38
CA ALA A 760 -44.53 -10.34 23.95
C ALA A 760 -45.12 -9.29 22.98
N PRO A 761 -45.10 -7.97 23.30
CA PRO A 761 -45.71 -6.97 22.40
C PRO A 761 -44.97 -6.80 21.06
N THR A 762 -43.65 -7.03 21.03
CA THR A 762 -42.87 -6.88 19.79
C THR A 762 -43.02 -8.10 18.88
N LEU A 763 -43.08 -9.30 19.45
CA LEU A 763 -43.30 -10.54 18.71
C LEU A 763 -44.73 -10.63 18.16
N ALA A 764 -45.74 -10.27 18.96
CA ALA A 764 -47.13 -10.18 18.53
C ALA A 764 -47.29 -9.30 17.28
N LYS A 765 -46.67 -8.12 17.30
CA LYS A 765 -46.67 -7.18 16.17
C LYS A 765 -45.95 -7.73 14.94
N ALA A 766 -44.88 -8.49 15.13
CA ALA A 766 -44.13 -9.10 14.03
C ALA A 766 -44.87 -10.28 13.40
N GLN A 767 -45.57 -11.10 14.19
CA GLN A 767 -46.37 -12.24 13.73
C GLN A 767 -47.67 -11.82 13.02
N ALA A 768 -48.22 -10.64 13.31
CA ALA A 768 -49.43 -10.12 12.66
C ALA A 768 -49.27 -9.77 11.16
N ARG A 769 -48.08 -9.89 10.59
CA ARG A 769 -47.84 -9.65 9.15
C ARG A 769 -48.31 -10.88 8.34
N GLU A 770 -49.16 -10.65 7.33
CA GLU A 770 -49.85 -11.73 6.61
C GLU A 770 -48.92 -12.57 5.72
N ASP A 771 -47.93 -11.94 5.07
CA ASP A 771 -46.99 -12.57 4.13
C ASP A 771 -45.56 -12.66 4.71
N MET A 772 -45.29 -13.73 5.48
CA MET A 772 -43.97 -13.96 6.11
C MET A 772 -43.17 -15.04 5.38
N ASN A 773 -41.90 -14.74 5.08
CA ASN A 773 -40.98 -15.71 4.46
C ASN A 773 -40.60 -16.83 5.43
N ALA A 774 -40.14 -17.98 4.91
CA ALA A 774 -39.70 -19.13 5.72
C ALA A 774 -38.64 -18.74 6.78
N THR A 775 -37.74 -17.82 6.45
CA THR A 775 -36.69 -17.29 7.34
C THR A 775 -37.24 -16.40 8.45
N GLU A 776 -38.29 -15.62 8.17
CA GLU A 776 -38.94 -14.76 9.15
C GLU A 776 -39.77 -15.59 10.13
N LEU A 777 -40.46 -16.63 9.63
CA LEU A 777 -41.12 -17.64 10.47
C LEU A 777 -40.11 -18.36 11.37
N HIS A 778 -38.94 -18.73 10.83
CA HIS A 778 -37.86 -19.35 11.60
C HIS A 778 -37.32 -18.41 12.68
N THR A 779 -37.17 -17.13 12.36
CA THR A 779 -36.71 -16.10 13.30
C THR A 779 -37.69 -15.95 14.47
N LEU A 780 -38.99 -15.82 14.20
CA LEU A 780 -40.02 -15.73 15.24
C LEU A 780 -40.00 -16.98 16.13
N LEU A 781 -39.94 -18.15 15.53
CA LEU A 781 -39.94 -19.42 16.24
C LEU A 781 -38.74 -19.56 17.19
N LEU A 782 -37.54 -19.13 16.77
CA LEU A 782 -36.35 -19.10 17.62
C LEU A 782 -36.53 -18.13 18.80
N PHE A 783 -37.19 -16.99 18.61
CA PHE A 783 -37.50 -16.06 19.69
C PHE A 783 -38.50 -16.62 20.70
N TYR A 784 -39.63 -17.16 20.25
CA TYR A 784 -40.59 -17.79 21.15
C TYR A 784 -39.93 -18.94 21.93
N ARG A 785 -39.14 -19.78 21.25
CA ARG A 785 -38.35 -20.84 21.91
C ARG A 785 -37.41 -20.29 22.98
N THR A 786 -36.71 -19.20 22.67
CA THR A 786 -35.79 -18.55 23.61
C THR A 786 -36.52 -18.06 24.86
N CYS A 787 -37.71 -17.49 24.71
CA CYS A 787 -38.54 -17.07 25.83
C CYS A 787 -39.02 -18.25 26.69
N VAL A 788 -39.43 -19.36 26.08
CA VAL A 788 -39.78 -20.61 26.79
C VAL A 788 -38.58 -21.17 27.55
N VAL A 789 -37.40 -21.24 26.92
CA VAL A 789 -36.17 -21.72 27.56
C VAL A 789 -35.75 -20.81 28.73
N SER A 790 -35.84 -19.49 28.55
CA SER A 790 -35.50 -18.52 29.61
C SER A 790 -36.46 -18.62 30.81
N ALA A 791 -37.75 -18.84 30.58
CA ALA A 791 -38.75 -19.00 31.64
C ALA A 791 -38.59 -20.34 32.40
N THR A 792 -38.25 -21.42 31.70
CA THR A 792 -38.12 -22.77 32.28
C THR A 792 -36.77 -23.00 32.98
N ALA A 793 -35.72 -22.25 32.64
CA ALA A 793 -34.38 -22.43 33.21
C ALA A 793 -34.23 -21.95 34.67
N GLN A 794 -35.10 -21.06 35.17
CA GLN A 794 -34.87 -20.37 36.45
C GLN A 794 -35.64 -20.90 37.68
N THR A 795 -36.63 -21.80 37.57
CA THR A 795 -37.45 -22.11 38.76
C THR A 795 -38.12 -23.49 38.80
N GLN A 796 -38.05 -24.11 39.99
CA GLN A 796 -38.96 -25.15 40.51
C GLN A 796 -40.38 -24.60 40.83
N GLN A 797 -40.66 -23.35 40.48
CA GLN A 797 -41.95 -22.67 40.61
C GLN A 797 -42.53 -22.40 39.21
N ARG A 798 -43.86 -22.53 39.12
CA ARG A 798 -44.70 -22.36 37.91
C ARG A 798 -44.22 -21.16 37.09
N SER A 799 -43.68 -21.45 35.92
CA SER A 799 -43.35 -20.51 34.85
C SER A 799 -44.60 -19.73 34.43
N GLU A 800 -44.52 -18.40 34.50
CA GLU A 800 -45.60 -17.49 34.10
C GLU A 800 -45.31 -16.96 32.69
N ILE A 801 -45.53 -17.78 31.68
CA ILE A 801 -45.53 -17.33 30.28
C ILE A 801 -46.87 -16.58 30.04
N PRO A 802 -46.86 -15.40 29.38
CA PRO A 802 -48.11 -14.72 29.04
C PRO A 802 -49.02 -15.59 28.17
N VAL A 803 -50.30 -15.71 28.53
CA VAL A 803 -51.28 -16.55 27.82
C VAL A 803 -51.43 -16.17 26.34
N GLU A 804 -51.27 -14.89 26.01
CA GLU A 804 -51.27 -14.40 24.62
C GLU A 804 -50.10 -15.00 23.82
N MET A 805 -48.92 -15.06 24.43
CA MET A 805 -47.70 -15.61 23.83
C MET A 805 -47.81 -17.12 23.61
N GLU A 806 -48.47 -17.84 24.52
CA GLU A 806 -48.77 -19.26 24.35
C GLU A 806 -49.66 -19.48 23.11
N ARG A 807 -50.74 -18.71 22.97
CA ARG A 807 -51.64 -18.79 21.80
C ARG A 807 -50.92 -18.48 20.50
N GLU A 808 -50.10 -17.43 20.49
CA GLU A 808 -49.30 -17.04 19.32
C GLU A 808 -48.33 -18.14 18.89
N LEU A 809 -47.62 -18.75 19.85
CA LEU A 809 -46.69 -19.84 19.60
C LEU A 809 -47.40 -21.09 19.06
N VAL A 810 -48.54 -21.45 19.63
CA VAL A 810 -49.37 -22.59 19.18
C VAL A 810 -49.86 -22.37 17.75
N SER A 811 -50.35 -21.17 17.44
CA SER A 811 -50.76 -20.79 16.08
C SER A 811 -49.59 -20.83 15.09
N LEU A 812 -48.41 -20.33 15.49
CA LEU A 812 -47.20 -20.34 14.67
C LEU A 812 -46.72 -21.76 14.36
N CYS A 813 -46.66 -22.64 15.38
CA CYS A 813 -46.27 -24.04 15.19
C CYS A 813 -47.25 -24.77 14.27
N THR A 814 -48.56 -24.53 14.44
CA THR A 814 -49.59 -25.10 13.56
C THR A 814 -49.42 -24.62 12.12
N LYS A 815 -49.15 -23.33 11.89
CA LYS A 815 -48.89 -22.76 10.55
C LYS A 815 -47.64 -23.35 9.89
N VAL A 816 -46.53 -23.50 10.63
CA VAL A 816 -45.27 -24.06 10.10
C VAL A 816 -45.45 -25.52 9.69
N VAL A 817 -45.99 -26.33 10.60
CA VAL A 817 -46.07 -27.79 10.43
C VAL A 817 -47.14 -28.20 9.42
N THR A 818 -48.13 -27.35 9.14
CA THR A 818 -49.14 -27.63 8.09
C THR A 818 -48.72 -27.15 6.69
N THR A 819 -47.93 -26.08 6.62
CA THR A 819 -47.42 -25.50 5.36
C THR A 819 -46.24 -26.30 4.81
N TYR A 820 -45.24 -26.62 5.64
CA TYR A 820 -43.98 -27.24 5.21
C TYR A 820 -43.96 -28.75 5.57
N ASN A 821 -44.61 -29.57 4.73
CA ASN A 821 -44.62 -31.02 4.87
C ASN A 821 -43.48 -31.65 4.07
N ALA A 822 -42.67 -32.50 4.72
CA ALA A 822 -41.51 -33.17 4.14
C ALA A 822 -41.84 -34.30 3.14
N THR A 823 -42.79 -34.10 2.23
CA THR A 823 -43.18 -35.07 1.19
C THR A 823 -42.69 -34.64 -0.20
N SER A 824 -41.44 -35.03 -0.50
CA SER A 824 -40.83 -35.38 -1.79
C SER A 824 -41.38 -34.81 -3.12
N GLU A 825 -40.57 -33.95 -3.76
CA GLU A 825 -40.31 -33.95 -5.22
C GLU A 825 -38.80 -33.74 -5.43
N GLN A 826 -38.16 -34.18 -6.51
CA GLN A 826 -36.70 -34.02 -6.70
C GLN A 826 -36.35 -32.54 -7.00
N ALA A 827 -35.46 -31.92 -6.21
CA ALA A 827 -34.95 -30.57 -6.51
C ALA A 827 -33.92 -30.67 -7.63
N THR A 828 -34.03 -29.80 -8.63
CA THR A 828 -33.17 -29.87 -9.83
C THR A 828 -32.15 -28.74 -9.88
N THR A 829 -32.35 -27.66 -9.13
CA THR A 829 -31.45 -26.49 -9.10
C THR A 829 -30.78 -26.30 -7.72
N PRO A 830 -29.58 -25.69 -7.65
CA PRO A 830 -28.89 -25.45 -6.37
C PRO A 830 -29.67 -24.56 -5.40
N GLU A 831 -30.39 -23.56 -5.93
CA GLU A 831 -31.21 -22.62 -5.13
C GLU A 831 -32.42 -23.33 -4.50
N GLU A 832 -33.04 -24.30 -5.20
CA GLU A 832 -34.11 -25.14 -4.66
C GLU A 832 -33.63 -26.09 -3.56
N MET A 833 -32.36 -26.49 -3.56
CA MET A 833 -31.82 -27.31 -2.48
C MET A 833 -31.63 -26.49 -1.20
N ASP A 834 -31.11 -25.26 -1.32
CA ASP A 834 -30.88 -24.36 -0.19
C ASP A 834 -32.20 -23.94 0.48
N THR A 835 -33.24 -23.64 -0.30
CA THR A 835 -34.57 -23.30 0.25
C THR A 835 -35.19 -24.47 1.01
N ARG A 836 -35.06 -25.69 0.49
CA ARG A 836 -35.54 -26.90 1.18
C ARG A 836 -34.73 -27.25 2.42
N GLU A 837 -33.42 -27.00 2.42
CA GLU A 837 -32.61 -27.13 3.63
C GLU A 837 -33.11 -26.17 4.72
N GLN A 838 -33.43 -24.92 4.36
CA GLN A 838 -33.98 -23.94 5.30
C GLN A 838 -35.37 -24.33 5.82
N GLU A 839 -36.27 -24.84 4.96
CA GLU A 839 -37.59 -25.36 5.35
C GLU A 839 -37.46 -26.55 6.31
N ARG A 840 -36.52 -27.47 6.04
CA ARG A 840 -36.25 -28.60 6.93
C ARG A 840 -35.76 -28.12 8.31
N LEU A 841 -34.83 -27.16 8.34
CA LEU A 841 -34.34 -26.57 9.60
C LEU A 841 -35.46 -25.87 10.37
N LEU A 842 -36.40 -25.22 9.68
CA LEU A 842 -37.58 -24.59 10.28
C LEU A 842 -38.49 -25.63 10.98
N VAL A 843 -38.78 -26.74 10.31
CA VAL A 843 -39.57 -27.84 10.90
C VAL A 843 -38.84 -28.46 12.09
N GLU A 844 -37.52 -28.69 11.98
CA GLU A 844 -36.70 -29.21 13.08
C GLU A 844 -36.69 -28.26 14.30
N ALA A 845 -36.55 -26.95 14.07
CA ALA A 845 -36.65 -25.95 15.11
C ALA A 845 -38.05 -26.00 15.77
N CYS A 846 -39.12 -26.19 15.00
CA CYS A 846 -40.49 -26.22 15.51
C CYS A 846 -40.73 -27.43 16.41
N VAL A 847 -40.30 -28.60 15.95
CA VAL A 847 -40.29 -29.83 16.73
C VAL A 847 -39.48 -29.65 18.02
N SER A 848 -38.30 -29.03 17.96
CA SER A 848 -37.47 -28.78 19.15
C SER A 848 -38.14 -27.85 20.16
N THR A 849 -38.91 -26.87 19.70
CA THR A 849 -39.69 -25.95 20.56
C THR A 849 -40.83 -26.69 21.25
N LEU A 850 -41.53 -27.58 20.53
CA LEU A 850 -42.60 -28.41 21.09
C LEU A 850 -42.10 -29.45 22.12
N VAL A 851 -40.87 -29.92 22.01
CA VAL A 851 -40.25 -30.80 23.02
C VAL A 851 -39.97 -30.07 24.34
N LEU A 852 -39.59 -28.78 24.24
CA LEU A 852 -39.22 -27.93 25.37
C LEU A 852 -40.42 -27.26 26.04
N SER A 853 -41.58 -27.26 25.39
CA SER A 853 -42.74 -26.53 25.85
C SER A 853 -43.38 -27.21 27.08
N GLU A 854 -43.92 -26.38 27.97
CA GLU A 854 -44.60 -26.84 29.18
C GLU A 854 -45.90 -27.59 28.86
N MET A 855 -46.47 -28.25 29.87
CA MET A 855 -47.65 -29.12 29.72
C MET A 855 -48.83 -28.48 28.94
N ASN A 856 -49.00 -27.16 29.00
CA ASN A 856 -50.16 -26.49 28.38
C ASN A 856 -49.97 -26.16 26.89
N ILE A 857 -48.75 -25.84 26.45
CA ILE A 857 -48.48 -25.40 25.07
C ILE A 857 -48.59 -26.59 24.11
N PHE A 858 -48.00 -27.74 24.46
CA PHE A 858 -48.06 -28.94 23.63
C PHE A 858 -49.50 -29.49 23.52
N ALA A 859 -50.25 -29.49 24.62
CA ALA A 859 -51.66 -29.88 24.62
C ALA A 859 -52.51 -28.96 23.74
N SER A 860 -52.38 -27.63 23.91
CA SER A 860 -53.11 -26.65 23.10
C SER A 860 -52.77 -26.74 21.61
N PHE A 861 -51.51 -27.07 21.27
CA PHE A 861 -51.08 -27.28 19.89
C PHE A 861 -51.78 -28.47 19.24
N LEU A 862 -51.92 -29.58 19.96
CA LEU A 862 -52.63 -30.76 19.46
C LEU A 862 -54.12 -30.47 19.27
N GLU A 863 -54.74 -29.69 20.16
CA GLU A 863 -56.13 -29.26 20.03
C GLU A 863 -56.33 -28.38 18.78
N GLU A 864 -55.48 -27.37 18.57
CA GLU A 864 -55.58 -26.46 17.40
C GLU A 864 -55.29 -27.17 16.07
N LEU A 865 -54.37 -28.14 16.05
CA LEU A 865 -54.05 -28.92 14.86
C LEU A 865 -55.29 -29.68 14.37
N VAL A 866 -56.11 -30.19 15.28
CA VAL A 866 -57.25 -31.07 14.99
C VAL A 866 -58.57 -30.31 14.80
N ALA A 867 -58.68 -29.05 15.25
CA ALA A 867 -59.93 -28.28 15.32
C ALA A 867 -60.50 -27.71 13.99
N GLN A 868 -60.46 -28.44 12.85
CA GLN A 868 -60.87 -27.90 11.54
C GLN A 868 -61.79 -28.80 10.68
N LYS A 869 -62.36 -28.21 9.60
CA LYS A 869 -63.30 -28.84 8.66
C LYS A 869 -62.63 -29.98 7.85
N VAL A 870 -63.45 -30.97 7.46
CA VAL A 870 -63.09 -32.26 6.83
C VAL A 870 -61.96 -32.23 5.78
N PRO A 871 -61.94 -31.38 4.74
CA PRO A 871 -60.90 -31.48 3.69
C PRO A 871 -59.49 -31.07 4.19
N VAL A 872 -59.42 -30.17 5.17
CA VAL A 872 -58.15 -29.74 5.80
C VAL A 872 -57.74 -30.74 6.88
N LEU A 873 -58.71 -31.38 7.53
CA LEU A 873 -58.51 -32.35 8.60
C LEU A 873 -57.68 -33.57 8.14
N THR A 874 -57.96 -34.14 6.97
CA THR A 874 -57.21 -35.30 6.45
C THR A 874 -55.72 -35.00 6.25
N ARG A 875 -55.38 -33.80 5.75
CA ARG A 875 -53.98 -33.36 5.62
C ARG A 875 -53.32 -33.19 6.98
N ARG A 876 -54.02 -32.61 7.97
CA ARG A 876 -53.49 -32.40 9.32
C ARG A 876 -53.36 -33.69 10.13
N LEU A 877 -54.24 -34.67 9.93
CA LEU A 877 -54.12 -36.00 10.54
C LEU A 877 -52.90 -36.77 10.02
N ARG A 878 -52.57 -36.65 8.72
CA ARG A 878 -51.31 -37.18 8.16
C ARG A 878 -50.08 -36.50 8.77
N VAL A 879 -50.15 -35.20 9.03
CA VAL A 879 -49.09 -34.46 9.72
C VAL A 879 -48.94 -34.91 11.16
N LEU A 880 -50.04 -35.09 11.89
CA LEU A 880 -50.05 -35.65 13.25
C LEU A 880 -49.41 -37.05 13.27
N GLN A 881 -49.70 -37.89 12.28
CA GLN A 881 -49.09 -39.22 12.14
C GLN A 881 -47.57 -39.15 11.95
N GLY A 882 -47.10 -38.18 11.16
CA GLY A 882 -45.67 -37.90 11.02
C GLY A 882 -45.03 -37.45 12.34
N LEU A 883 -45.69 -36.58 13.12
CA LEU A 883 -45.19 -36.11 14.41
C LEU A 883 -45.12 -37.23 15.45
N VAL A 884 -46.12 -38.11 15.51
CA VAL A 884 -46.15 -39.29 16.40
C VAL A 884 -44.97 -40.21 16.10
N ARG A 885 -44.63 -40.40 14.83
CA ARG A 885 -43.48 -41.23 14.40
C ARG A 885 -42.11 -40.55 14.58
N THR A 886 -42.07 -39.29 15.01
CA THR A 886 -40.83 -38.55 15.21
C THR A 886 -40.23 -38.85 16.60
N SER A 887 -39.03 -39.44 16.63
CA SER A 887 -38.40 -39.94 17.86
C SER A 887 -38.12 -38.87 18.92
N SER A 888 -37.91 -37.61 18.54
CA SER A 888 -37.68 -36.52 19.50
C SER A 888 -38.94 -36.15 20.30
N LEU A 889 -40.14 -36.43 19.78
CA LEU A 889 -41.42 -36.10 20.42
C LEU A 889 -41.99 -37.24 21.27
N THR A 890 -41.39 -38.44 21.24
CA THR A 890 -41.86 -39.61 22.01
C THR A 890 -42.05 -39.30 23.50
N GLY A 891 -41.12 -38.56 24.11
CA GLY A 891 -41.23 -38.14 25.50
C GLY A 891 -42.38 -37.17 25.78
N ALA A 892 -42.71 -36.28 24.85
CA ALA A 892 -43.82 -35.34 24.97
C ALA A 892 -45.17 -36.07 24.81
N PHE A 893 -45.31 -36.95 23.81
CA PHE A 893 -46.51 -37.76 23.61
C PHE A 893 -46.79 -38.68 24.82
N LYS A 894 -45.77 -39.29 25.43
CA LYS A 894 -45.93 -40.08 26.67
C LYS A 894 -46.49 -39.26 27.84
N ARG A 895 -46.03 -38.01 28.03
CA ARG A 895 -46.54 -37.13 29.10
C ARG A 895 -48.00 -36.71 28.88
N HIS A 896 -48.45 -36.66 27.63
CA HIS A 896 -49.77 -36.15 27.23
C HIS A 896 -50.72 -37.22 26.70
N GLN A 897 -50.45 -38.51 26.92
CA GLN A 897 -51.22 -39.63 26.39
C GLN A 897 -52.73 -39.50 26.64
N ASN A 898 -53.13 -39.14 27.87
CA ASN A 898 -54.53 -38.95 28.25
C ASN A 898 -55.27 -37.87 27.44
N ILE A 899 -54.56 -36.84 26.97
CA ILE A 899 -55.14 -35.74 26.17
C ILE A 899 -55.22 -36.18 24.71
N VAL A 900 -54.16 -36.82 24.21
CA VAL A 900 -54.09 -37.36 22.84
C VAL A 900 -55.21 -38.37 22.61
N ASP A 901 -55.42 -39.32 23.53
CA ASP A 901 -56.48 -40.34 23.41
C ASP A 901 -57.88 -39.72 23.39
N LYS A 902 -58.12 -38.67 24.19
CA LYS A 902 -59.38 -37.91 24.18
C LYS A 902 -59.61 -37.19 22.86
N LEU A 903 -58.56 -36.59 22.28
CA LEU A 903 -58.65 -35.91 21.00
C LEU A 903 -58.91 -36.87 19.84
N VAL A 904 -58.24 -38.02 19.82
CA VAL A 904 -58.47 -39.06 18.80
C VAL A 904 -59.89 -39.60 18.88
N LEU A 905 -60.43 -39.83 20.09
CA LEU A 905 -61.82 -40.23 20.29
C LEU A 905 -62.81 -39.13 19.85
N ALA A 906 -62.51 -37.86 20.10
CA ALA A 906 -63.36 -36.75 19.69
C ALA A 906 -63.44 -36.61 18.16
N VAL A 907 -62.33 -36.83 17.44
CA VAL A 907 -62.32 -36.85 15.96
C VAL A 907 -63.15 -37.99 15.40
N GLU A 908 -63.04 -39.18 16.00
CA GLU A 908 -63.81 -40.37 15.60
C GLU A 908 -65.32 -40.17 15.79
N GLN A 909 -65.73 -39.50 16.87
CA GLN A 909 -67.13 -39.17 17.15
C GLN A 909 -67.68 -38.05 16.26
N GLN A 910 -66.86 -37.08 15.85
CA GLN A 910 -67.29 -35.94 15.04
C GLN A 910 -67.43 -36.27 13.54
N PHE A 911 -66.73 -37.29 13.03
CA PHE A 911 -66.71 -37.63 11.60
C PHE A 911 -66.92 -39.14 11.31
N PRO A 912 -68.07 -39.73 11.69
CA PRO A 912 -68.29 -41.18 11.63
C PRO A 912 -68.47 -41.77 10.20
N GLY A 913 -68.47 -40.94 9.15
CA GLY A 913 -68.83 -41.33 7.78
C GLY A 913 -67.77 -41.08 6.70
N ASP A 914 -66.54 -40.72 7.07
CA ASP A 914 -65.43 -40.49 6.12
C ASP A 914 -64.40 -41.62 6.23
N ASP A 915 -64.34 -42.48 5.21
CA ASP A 915 -63.48 -43.67 5.17
C ASP A 915 -61.98 -43.32 5.26
N GLU A 916 -61.55 -42.18 4.71
CA GLU A 916 -60.14 -41.76 4.77
C GLU A 916 -59.74 -41.32 6.18
N VAL A 917 -60.61 -40.57 6.86
CA VAL A 917 -60.40 -40.14 8.25
C VAL A 917 -60.40 -41.34 9.19
N ALA A 918 -61.35 -42.26 9.01
CA ALA A 918 -61.43 -43.49 9.81
C ALA A 918 -60.18 -44.37 9.65
N GLN A 919 -59.62 -44.47 8.44
CA GLN A 919 -58.39 -45.22 8.19
C GLN A 919 -57.17 -44.58 8.87
N LEU A 920 -57.02 -43.26 8.79
CA LEU A 920 -55.90 -42.53 9.42
C LEU A 920 -55.98 -42.59 10.95
N VAL A 921 -57.18 -42.48 11.52
CA VAL A 921 -57.41 -42.62 12.97
C VAL A 921 -57.03 -44.01 13.48
N ARG A 922 -57.36 -45.08 12.75
CA ARG A 922 -56.92 -46.46 13.10
C ARG A 922 -55.41 -46.61 13.07
N GLN A 923 -54.74 -46.05 12.06
CA GLN A 923 -53.27 -46.11 11.96
C GLN A 923 -52.59 -45.30 13.07
N LEU A 924 -53.11 -44.10 13.39
CA LEU A 924 -52.64 -43.28 14.51
C LEU A 924 -52.75 -44.01 15.85
N ARG A 925 -53.85 -44.72 16.09
CA ARG A 925 -54.03 -45.52 17.31
C ARG A 925 -52.95 -46.61 17.42
N GLY A 926 -52.67 -47.32 16.32
CA GLY A 926 -51.58 -48.30 16.28
C GLY A 926 -50.20 -47.69 16.53
N ASP A 927 -49.90 -46.52 15.95
CA ASP A 927 -48.64 -45.81 16.19
C ASP A 927 -48.51 -45.33 17.65
N LEU A 928 -49.60 -44.88 18.28
CA LEU A 928 -49.63 -44.47 19.69
C LEU A 928 -49.50 -45.66 20.66
N GLU A 929 -50.11 -46.80 20.35
CA GLU A 929 -49.95 -48.05 21.12
C GLU A 929 -48.49 -48.52 21.10
N LEU A 930 -47.80 -48.42 19.96
CA LEU A 930 -46.37 -48.73 19.85
C LEU A 930 -45.50 -47.83 20.73
N LEU A 931 -45.83 -46.53 20.84
CA LEU A 931 -45.12 -45.58 21.70
C LEU A 931 -45.35 -45.80 23.20
N ALA A 932 -46.49 -46.39 23.58
CA ALA A 932 -46.81 -46.72 24.96
C ALA A 932 -46.05 -47.97 25.46
N VAL A 933 -45.62 -48.84 24.54
CA VAL A 933 -44.93 -50.12 24.83
C VAL A 933 -43.39 -49.99 24.77
N SER A 934 -42.86 -49.11 23.90
CA SER A 934 -41.45 -48.67 23.91
C SER A 934 -41.17 -47.70 25.04
#